data_AF-A0A6A5SFZ8-F1
#
_entry.id   AF-A0A6A5SFZ8-F1
#
_cell.length_a   1.000
_cell.length_b   1.000
_cell.length_c   1.000
_cell.angle_alpha   90.00
_cell.angle_beta   90.00
_cell.angle_gamma   90.00
#
_symmetry.space_group_name_H-M   'P 1'
#
loop_
_entity.id
_entity.type
_entity.pdbx_description
1 polymer ?
#
loop_
_entity_poly.entity_id
_entity_poly.type
_entity_poly.pdbx_seq_one_letter_code
_entity_poly.pdbx_strand_id
1 'polypeptide(L)'
;MRLLEYDKDGEVIITSFDDSELPPYAILSHRWGEDGEEVTFEDLVQNMGKDKPGYEKILFCGEQAKRDGLQYFWIDTCCINKANKAEHLLAIQSMFRWYRDAAWCYVYLSDVTTLSLGTEGEAGPPLWNSEFWKSKWFTRGWTLQELLAPSLVDFFSQDWMKLGDKISLTQEIHELTGIPRLALEGAPLSHFSVDKRLRWKGDRETKRNEDAWYSLAGIFGVEIAPAYSEGAASAFRRLMDKIRKLEGCVQDIRQTDPRDNKKRIKETKSGLLVDSYCWVLNNTIFQQWQQDPRCRLLWVKGNPGKGKTMLLCGIIDKLHSSLPQTGLLAYFFCQATDSCINSATAVLRGLLYMLMSQQPSLAYHVRKKHNHAGKALFEDANAWVALTEIFVDVLQDSSLSTKYLIIDALDECVTDRPKLLEFVAKQSRNWPEIGAQLERAGHKVKLSLELNAESVAAAVEVFIQQKVDQLTQEKQYKAETQHAVLQHLRSNANDTFLWIALVCQDLKTTPKWNVLKNLASFPPGLNSLYKRMIDQISESDSAEICRQVLASTAVLYRPVTISKLVALVKQLEDLVDNLESVREIIGLCRSFLTLQEDTVYFVHQSAKDFLFAKASVDIFPNGAEEFHQVIFSKSLAILTSTLHRNMYCAIAQSVCKDMAAVRKQRA
;
A
#
# COMPACT_ATOMS: atom_id res chain seq x y z
N MET A 1 0.17 -2.75 30.42
CA MET A 1 0.83 -4.08 30.64
C MET A 1 1.69 -4.04 31.92
N ARG A 2 1.92 -5.18 32.59
CA ARG A 2 2.91 -5.27 33.69
C ARG A 2 4.16 -6.00 33.21
N LEU A 3 5.34 -5.51 33.54
CA LEU A 3 6.63 -6.12 33.21
C LEU A 3 7.40 -6.45 34.49
N LEU A 4 8.32 -7.40 34.39
CA LEU A 4 9.27 -7.76 35.44
C LEU A 4 10.60 -7.06 35.20
N GLU A 5 11.28 -6.72 36.29
CA GLU A 5 12.68 -6.26 36.28
C GLU A 5 13.40 -6.76 37.54
N TYR A 6 14.73 -6.73 37.51
CA TYR A 6 15.54 -6.92 38.71
C TYR A 6 15.75 -5.57 39.41
N ASP A 7 15.50 -5.53 40.71
CA ASP A 7 15.84 -4.38 41.53
C ASP A 7 17.36 -4.30 41.82
N LYS A 8 17.76 -3.37 42.68
CA LYS A 8 19.17 -3.16 43.05
C LYS A 8 19.77 -4.31 43.85
N ASP A 9 18.92 -5.08 44.53
CA ASP A 9 19.31 -6.22 45.36
C ASP A 9 19.28 -7.53 44.57
N GLY A 10 18.90 -7.47 43.27
CA GLY A 10 18.81 -8.63 42.38
C GLY A 10 17.49 -9.39 42.52
N GLU A 11 16.49 -8.81 43.18
CA GLU A 11 15.18 -9.41 43.38
C GLU A 11 14.23 -9.05 42.24
N VAL A 12 13.35 -10.00 41.87
CA VAL A 12 12.38 -9.80 40.78
C VAL A 12 11.21 -8.98 41.30
N ILE A 13 10.95 -7.83 40.68
CA ILE A 13 9.83 -6.95 40.99
C ILE A 13 8.92 -6.73 39.77
N ILE A 14 7.67 -6.33 40.01
CA ILE A 14 6.68 -6.02 38.97
C ILE A 14 6.49 -4.51 38.83
N THR A 15 6.58 -4.01 37.60
CA THR A 15 6.35 -2.60 37.25
C THR A 15 5.23 -2.50 36.20
N SER A 16 4.33 -1.54 36.38
CA SER A 16 3.16 -1.35 35.51
C SER A 16 3.37 -0.20 34.52
N PHE A 17 3.00 -0.43 33.26
CA PHE A 17 3.16 0.50 32.15
C PHE A 17 1.84 0.65 31.38
N ASP A 18 1.61 1.83 30.81
CA ASP A 18 0.59 2.03 29.81
C ASP A 18 1.03 1.40 28.48
N ASP A 19 0.10 0.80 27.74
CA ASP A 19 0.41 0.08 26.49
C ASP A 19 0.98 1.00 25.39
N SER A 20 0.81 2.32 25.51
CA SER A 20 1.40 3.32 24.59
C SER A 20 2.83 3.72 24.93
N GLU A 21 3.33 3.36 26.11
CA GLU A 21 4.63 3.78 26.65
C GLU A 21 5.48 2.57 27.09
N LEU A 22 5.31 1.43 26.43
CA LEU A 22 6.05 0.21 26.78
C LEU A 22 7.53 0.37 26.42
N PRO A 23 8.45 0.15 27.38
CA PRO A 23 9.87 0.06 27.08
C PRO A 23 10.16 -1.22 26.27
N PRO A 24 11.32 -1.35 25.61
CA PRO A 24 11.74 -2.63 25.04
C PRO A 24 11.77 -3.72 26.12
N TYR A 25 11.15 -4.87 25.85
CA TYR A 25 11.09 -6.00 26.78
C TYR A 25 11.28 -7.34 26.07
N ALA A 26 11.77 -8.33 26.83
CA ALA A 26 11.76 -9.73 26.43
C ALA A 26 10.44 -10.40 26.84
N ILE A 27 9.98 -11.40 26.10
CA ILE A 27 8.77 -12.17 26.42
C ILE A 27 9.07 -13.66 26.48
N LEU A 28 8.58 -14.35 27.51
CA LEU A 28 8.78 -15.79 27.66
C LEU A 28 7.62 -16.58 27.06
N SER A 29 7.92 -17.44 26.10
CA SER A 29 7.04 -18.51 25.63
C SER A 29 7.46 -19.82 26.29
N HIS A 30 6.53 -20.47 27.00
CA HIS A 30 6.85 -21.69 27.74
C HIS A 30 5.61 -22.56 27.95
N ARG A 31 5.85 -23.81 28.33
CA ARG A 31 4.79 -24.72 28.79
C ARG A 31 4.58 -24.55 30.30
N TRP A 32 3.32 -24.39 30.71
CA TRP A 32 2.96 -24.41 32.12
C TRP A 32 3.17 -25.82 32.71
N GLY A 33 3.71 -25.88 33.93
CA GLY A 33 3.74 -27.06 34.78
C GLY A 33 2.35 -27.48 35.24
N GLU A 34 2.30 -28.36 36.24
CA GLU A 34 1.06 -28.76 36.90
C GLU A 34 0.44 -27.60 37.70
N ASP A 35 -0.86 -27.71 37.99
CA ASP A 35 -1.58 -26.67 38.71
C ASP A 35 -0.96 -26.50 40.12
N GLY A 36 -0.33 -25.35 40.38
CA GLY A 36 0.37 -25.04 41.63
C GLY A 36 1.89 -24.92 41.51
N GLU A 37 2.48 -25.42 40.41
CA GLU A 37 3.93 -25.33 40.15
C GLU A 37 4.36 -23.99 39.54
N GLU A 38 3.43 -23.25 38.96
CA GLU A 38 3.70 -21.93 38.38
C GLU A 38 3.60 -20.82 39.42
N VAL A 39 4.48 -19.84 39.29
CA VAL A 39 4.43 -18.62 40.09
C VAL A 39 3.36 -17.71 39.52
N THR A 40 2.43 -17.29 40.38
CA THR A 40 1.31 -16.43 40.01
C THR A 40 1.61 -14.97 40.30
N PHE A 41 0.76 -14.07 39.82
CA PHE A 41 0.83 -12.65 40.15
C PHE A 41 0.79 -12.41 41.68
N GLU A 42 -0.08 -13.13 42.39
CA GLU A 42 -0.22 -13.00 43.84
C GLU A 42 1.05 -13.46 44.56
N ASP A 43 1.67 -14.54 44.10
CA ASP A 43 2.92 -15.04 44.68
C ASP A 43 4.02 -13.96 44.58
N LEU A 44 4.20 -13.33 43.41
CA LEU A 44 5.21 -12.27 43.24
C LEU A 44 4.91 -11.04 44.09
N VAL A 45 3.65 -10.59 44.16
CA VAL A 45 3.27 -9.42 44.98
C VAL A 45 3.51 -9.68 46.48
N GLN A 46 3.33 -10.93 46.92
CA GLN A 46 3.57 -11.34 48.31
C GLN A 46 5.02 -11.77 48.58
N ASN A 47 5.90 -11.71 47.57
CA ASN A 47 7.28 -12.21 47.63
C ASN A 47 7.37 -13.70 48.06
N MET A 48 6.46 -14.51 47.52
CA MET A 48 6.31 -15.96 47.72
C MET A 48 6.60 -16.71 46.42
N GLY A 49 6.64 -18.04 46.48
CA GLY A 49 6.70 -18.91 45.30
C GLY A 49 8.10 -19.13 44.71
N LYS A 50 9.16 -18.66 45.38
CA LYS A 50 10.56 -18.93 44.99
C LYS A 50 10.92 -20.43 45.06
N ASP A 51 10.17 -21.19 45.86
CA ASP A 51 10.26 -22.63 46.01
C ASP A 51 9.53 -23.41 44.90
N LYS A 52 8.72 -22.73 44.08
CA LYS A 52 7.96 -23.38 43.00
C LYS A 52 8.87 -23.67 41.80
N PRO A 53 8.71 -24.83 41.12
CA PRO A 53 9.47 -25.14 39.91
C PRO A 53 9.38 -24.07 38.81
N GLY A 54 8.23 -23.40 38.68
CA GLY A 54 8.04 -22.32 37.71
C GLY A 54 8.93 -21.10 37.94
N TYR A 55 9.48 -20.89 39.15
CA TYR A 55 10.37 -19.75 39.43
C TYR A 55 11.68 -19.82 38.63
N GLU A 56 12.16 -21.02 38.31
CA GLU A 56 13.34 -21.22 37.46
C GLU A 56 13.17 -20.59 36.08
N LYS A 57 11.95 -20.62 35.53
CA LYS A 57 11.62 -20.01 34.23
C LYS A 57 11.68 -18.48 34.29
N ILE A 58 11.33 -17.91 35.45
CA ILE A 58 11.44 -16.46 35.71
C ILE A 58 12.91 -16.04 35.71
N LEU A 59 13.74 -16.78 36.46
CA LEU A 59 15.18 -16.54 36.52
C LEU A 59 15.84 -16.67 35.15
N PHE A 60 15.53 -17.74 34.43
CA PHE A 60 16.00 -17.95 33.05
C PHE A 60 15.69 -16.75 32.16
N CYS A 61 14.41 -16.33 32.11
CA CYS A 61 13.98 -15.24 31.24
C CYS A 61 14.66 -13.92 31.61
N GLY A 62 14.74 -13.60 32.91
CA GLY A 62 15.39 -12.39 33.39
C GLY A 62 16.90 -12.36 33.12
N GLU A 63 17.60 -13.46 33.38
CA GLU A 63 19.04 -13.55 33.12
C GLU A 63 19.35 -13.48 31.61
N GLN A 64 18.54 -14.11 30.77
CA GLN A 64 18.71 -14.01 29.32
C GLN A 64 18.39 -12.61 28.81
N ALA A 65 17.31 -11.97 29.30
CA ALA A 65 16.98 -10.58 28.96
C ALA A 65 18.14 -9.63 29.31
N LYS A 66 18.74 -9.80 30.50
CA LYS A 66 19.89 -9.02 30.95
C LYS A 66 21.12 -9.21 30.04
N ARG A 67 21.39 -10.44 29.59
CA ARG A 67 22.48 -10.74 28.62
C ARG A 67 22.26 -10.04 27.28
N ASP A 68 21.02 -9.95 26.85
CA ASP A 68 20.64 -9.30 25.59
C ASP A 68 20.40 -7.78 25.74
N GLY A 69 20.71 -7.21 26.91
CA GLY A 69 20.65 -5.77 27.17
C GLY A 69 19.25 -5.21 27.43
N LEU A 70 18.29 -6.07 27.77
CA LEU A 70 16.91 -5.68 28.09
C LEU A 70 16.73 -5.61 29.62
N GLN A 71 16.24 -4.47 30.11
CA GLN A 71 15.92 -4.29 31.53
C GLN A 71 14.63 -5.02 31.93
N TYR A 72 13.67 -5.07 31.01
CA TYR A 72 12.33 -5.55 31.28
C TYR A 72 12.06 -6.89 30.58
N PHE A 73 11.29 -7.75 31.24
CA PHE A 73 10.83 -9.01 30.67
C PHE A 73 9.39 -9.33 31.10
N TRP A 74 8.72 -10.23 30.39
CA TRP A 74 7.32 -10.55 30.60
C TRP A 74 7.06 -12.05 30.59
N ILE A 75 6.20 -12.49 31.52
CA ILE A 75 5.80 -13.89 31.67
C ILE A 75 4.31 -13.94 32.04
N ASP A 76 3.52 -14.70 31.28
CA ASP A 76 2.05 -14.71 31.37
C ASP A 76 1.52 -15.25 32.71
N THR A 77 2.29 -16.12 33.38
CA THR A 77 1.91 -16.74 34.66
C THR A 77 1.84 -15.74 35.80
N CYS A 78 2.76 -14.78 35.83
CA CYS A 78 2.92 -13.87 36.95
C CYS A 78 2.74 -12.37 36.60
N CYS A 79 2.76 -11.99 35.31
CA CYS A 79 2.47 -10.61 34.91
C CYS A 79 0.97 -10.33 34.76
N ILE A 80 0.15 -11.38 34.59
CA ILE A 80 -1.31 -11.28 34.47
C ILE A 80 -1.96 -11.69 35.79
N ASN A 81 -2.81 -10.82 36.35
CA ASN A 81 -3.68 -11.20 37.45
C ASN A 81 -4.86 -12.03 36.92
N LYS A 82 -4.66 -13.34 36.86
CA LYS A 82 -5.66 -14.31 36.39
C LYS A 82 -6.89 -14.39 37.31
N ALA A 83 -6.81 -13.92 38.56
CA ALA A 83 -7.96 -13.84 39.47
C ALA A 83 -8.92 -12.70 39.07
N ASN A 84 -8.39 -11.62 38.48
CA ASN A 84 -9.21 -10.58 37.89
C ASN A 84 -9.69 -10.99 36.48
N LYS A 85 -10.95 -11.40 36.38
CA LYS A 85 -11.54 -11.86 35.11
C LYS A 85 -11.49 -10.80 33.99
N ALA A 86 -11.67 -9.52 34.32
CA ALA A 86 -11.62 -8.45 33.32
C ALA A 86 -10.20 -8.29 32.77
N GLU A 87 -9.21 -8.30 33.65
CA GLU A 87 -7.80 -8.24 33.26
C GLU A 87 -7.38 -9.46 32.44
N HIS A 88 -7.77 -10.66 32.87
CA HIS A 88 -7.45 -11.90 32.15
C HIS A 88 -8.02 -11.91 30.72
N LEU A 89 -9.25 -11.44 30.53
CA LEU A 89 -9.84 -11.32 29.19
C LEU A 89 -9.11 -10.29 28.32
N LEU A 90 -8.79 -9.12 28.88
CA LEU A 90 -8.03 -8.08 28.18
C LEU A 90 -6.62 -8.56 27.80
N ALA A 91 -5.98 -9.33 28.68
CA ALA A 91 -4.68 -9.93 28.42
C ALA A 91 -4.73 -10.94 27.27
N ILE A 92 -5.74 -11.81 27.23
CA ILE A 92 -5.92 -12.75 26.11
C ILE A 92 -6.14 -12.01 24.78
N GLN A 93 -6.92 -10.93 24.77
CA GLN A 93 -7.12 -10.11 23.58
C GLN A 93 -5.84 -9.39 23.12
N SER A 94 -4.95 -9.06 24.07
CA SER A 94 -3.72 -8.31 23.81
C SER A 94 -2.51 -9.20 23.54
N MET A 95 -2.60 -10.50 23.82
CA MET A 95 -1.46 -11.42 23.84
C MET A 95 -0.68 -11.43 22.51
N PHE A 96 -1.37 -11.56 21.37
CA PHE A 96 -0.70 -11.53 20.07
C PHE A 96 0.11 -10.24 19.86
N ARG A 97 -0.45 -9.10 20.25
CA ARG A 97 0.22 -7.80 20.15
C ARG A 97 1.43 -7.74 21.07
N TRP A 98 1.31 -8.20 22.32
CA TRP A 98 2.44 -8.24 23.25
C TRP A 98 3.58 -9.15 22.78
N TYR A 99 3.28 -10.27 22.13
CA TYR A 99 4.31 -11.10 21.49
C TYR A 99 4.93 -10.41 20.27
N ARG A 100 4.11 -9.79 19.42
CA ARG A 100 4.59 -9.06 18.24
C ARG A 100 5.51 -7.88 18.60
N ASP A 101 5.15 -7.14 19.64
CA ASP A 101 5.84 -5.90 20.02
C ASP A 101 7.04 -6.15 20.95
N ALA A 102 7.25 -7.40 21.41
CA ALA A 102 8.41 -7.78 22.19
C ALA A 102 9.71 -7.66 21.39
N ALA A 103 10.79 -7.20 22.03
CA ALA A 103 12.10 -7.12 21.41
C ALA A 103 12.69 -8.51 21.12
N TRP A 104 12.46 -9.44 22.05
CA TRP A 104 12.84 -10.85 21.93
C TRP A 104 11.77 -11.75 22.53
N CYS A 105 11.48 -12.87 21.87
CA CYS A 105 10.73 -13.98 22.43
C CYS A 105 11.67 -15.13 22.75
N TYR A 106 11.75 -15.52 24.02
CA TYR A 106 12.51 -16.70 24.43
C TYR A 106 11.56 -17.88 24.58
N VAL A 107 11.78 -18.93 23.79
CA VAL A 107 11.05 -20.19 23.89
C VAL A 107 11.84 -21.13 24.79
N TYR A 108 11.29 -21.41 25.97
CA TYR A 108 11.89 -22.35 26.92
C TYR A 108 11.28 -23.75 26.79
N LEU A 109 12.08 -24.70 26.31
CA LEU A 109 11.69 -26.10 26.10
C LEU A 109 12.16 -26.96 27.28
N SER A 110 11.31 -27.07 28.30
CA SER A 110 11.61 -27.84 29.52
C SER A 110 11.70 -29.36 29.30
N ASP A 111 11.42 -29.86 28.10
CA ASP A 111 11.44 -31.28 27.71
C ASP A 111 12.51 -31.60 26.66
N VAL A 112 13.48 -30.70 26.48
CA VAL A 112 14.64 -30.87 25.60
C VAL A 112 15.90 -30.64 26.42
N THR A 113 16.79 -31.64 26.48
CA THR A 113 18.10 -31.51 27.12
C THR A 113 19.22 -31.53 26.09
N THR A 114 20.30 -30.82 26.42
CA THR A 114 21.56 -30.81 25.68
C THR A 114 22.63 -31.68 26.33
N LEU A 115 22.40 -32.15 27.56
CA LEU A 115 23.32 -32.97 28.32
C LEU A 115 23.16 -34.45 27.93
N SER A 116 24.23 -35.04 27.44
CA SER A 116 24.28 -36.45 27.03
C SER A 116 24.33 -37.41 28.23
N LEU A 117 23.40 -38.37 28.29
CA LEU A 117 23.62 -39.68 28.92
C LEU A 117 24.01 -40.69 27.82
N GLY A 118 25.21 -40.56 27.24
CA GLY A 118 25.66 -41.49 26.19
C GLY A 118 26.99 -41.14 25.53
N THR A 119 27.93 -42.08 25.63
CA THR A 119 29.29 -42.24 25.09
C THR A 119 29.78 -41.28 24.00
N GLU A 120 30.93 -40.65 24.26
CA GLU A 120 31.79 -39.99 23.26
C GLU A 120 32.03 -40.93 22.06
N GLY A 121 31.70 -40.51 20.83
CA GLY A 121 32.25 -41.21 19.66
C GLY A 121 31.57 -41.10 18.30
N GLU A 122 30.29 -40.70 18.17
CA GLU A 122 29.63 -40.69 16.85
C GLU A 122 29.18 -39.30 16.41
N ALA A 123 29.67 -38.87 15.23
CA ALA A 123 29.26 -37.66 14.53
C ALA A 123 27.86 -37.83 13.89
N GLY A 124 26.84 -37.96 14.73
CA GLY A 124 25.43 -37.83 14.35
C GLY A 124 24.93 -36.38 14.51
N PRO A 125 23.73 -36.05 14.00
CA PRO A 125 23.06 -34.80 14.38
C PRO A 125 22.89 -34.74 15.91
N PRO A 126 22.95 -33.56 16.54
CA PRO A 126 22.88 -33.43 17.99
C PRO A 126 21.65 -34.14 18.57
N LEU A 127 21.80 -34.88 19.68
CA LEU A 127 20.70 -35.62 20.32
C LEU A 127 19.48 -34.75 20.65
N TRP A 128 19.72 -33.49 21.04
CA TRP A 128 18.66 -32.51 21.31
C TRP A 128 17.71 -32.33 20.11
N ASN A 129 18.19 -32.57 18.89
CA ASN A 129 17.36 -32.48 17.69
C ASN A 129 16.17 -33.45 17.81
N SER A 130 16.39 -34.73 18.15
CA SER A 130 15.29 -35.70 18.31
C SER A 130 14.27 -35.30 19.38
N GLU A 131 14.73 -34.72 20.49
CA GLU A 131 13.85 -34.25 21.57
C GLU A 131 13.09 -32.99 21.18
N PHE A 132 13.73 -32.08 20.43
CA PHE A 132 13.09 -30.90 19.86
C PHE A 132 11.90 -31.27 18.98
N TRP A 133 12.05 -32.29 18.12
CA TRP A 133 10.94 -32.82 17.29
C TRP A 133 9.78 -33.40 18.11
N LYS A 134 10.03 -33.83 19.34
CA LYS A 134 9.03 -34.41 20.24
C LYS A 134 8.51 -33.43 21.29
N SER A 135 9.04 -32.21 21.30
CA SER A 135 8.70 -31.25 22.34
C SER A 135 7.21 -30.92 22.32
N LYS A 136 6.59 -31.03 23.49
CA LYS A 136 5.18 -30.72 23.73
C LYS A 136 4.86 -29.24 23.53
N TRP A 137 5.87 -28.38 23.44
CA TRP A 137 5.66 -26.96 23.13
C TRP A 137 5.00 -26.78 21.75
N PHE A 138 5.40 -27.58 20.76
CA PHE A 138 4.84 -27.54 19.41
C PHE A 138 3.43 -28.12 19.30
N THR A 139 2.97 -28.86 20.30
CA THR A 139 1.62 -29.41 20.34
C THR A 139 0.62 -28.50 21.04
N ARG A 140 1.02 -27.35 21.59
CA ARG A 140 0.11 -26.44 22.32
C ARG A 140 -0.56 -25.44 21.38
N GLY A 141 -1.84 -25.12 21.62
CA GLY A 141 -2.58 -24.16 20.79
C GLY A 141 -2.00 -22.74 20.82
N TRP A 142 -1.79 -22.18 22.02
CA TRP A 142 -1.36 -20.79 22.20
C TRP A 142 0.05 -20.51 21.68
N THR A 143 0.96 -21.50 21.75
CA THR A 143 2.35 -21.36 21.28
C THR A 143 2.46 -21.03 19.79
N LEU A 144 1.40 -21.27 19.01
CA LEU A 144 1.34 -20.87 17.61
C LEU A 144 1.42 -19.34 17.44
N GLN A 145 0.74 -18.56 18.29
CA GLN A 145 0.87 -17.10 18.26
C GLN A 145 2.25 -16.65 18.77
N GLU A 146 2.77 -17.35 19.77
CA GLU A 146 4.07 -17.08 20.40
C GLU A 146 5.24 -17.32 19.43
N LEU A 147 5.05 -18.22 18.45
CA LEU A 147 5.98 -18.46 17.34
C LEU A 147 5.87 -17.41 16.22
N LEU A 148 4.63 -17.09 15.82
CA LEU A 148 4.35 -16.33 14.60
C LEU A 148 4.29 -14.83 14.80
N ALA A 149 3.92 -14.36 15.98
CA ALA A 149 3.76 -12.93 16.25
C ALA A 149 5.11 -12.19 16.39
N PRO A 150 6.10 -12.68 17.18
CA PRO A 150 7.35 -11.95 17.38
C PRO A 150 8.24 -11.96 16.14
N SER A 151 9.00 -10.89 15.94
CA SER A 151 10.04 -10.83 14.90
C SER A 151 11.23 -11.72 15.23
N LEU A 152 11.68 -11.71 16.49
CA LEU A 152 12.83 -12.49 16.98
C LEU A 152 12.37 -13.55 17.98
N VAL A 153 12.75 -14.80 17.72
CA VAL A 153 12.40 -15.94 18.57
C VAL A 153 13.63 -16.84 18.71
N ASP A 154 14.09 -17.03 19.95
CA ASP A 154 15.22 -17.90 20.29
C ASP A 154 14.74 -19.10 21.11
N PHE A 155 15.21 -20.30 20.75
CA PHE A 155 14.84 -21.55 21.41
C PHE A 155 15.93 -21.97 22.39
N PHE A 156 15.53 -22.32 23.61
CA PHE A 156 16.41 -22.75 24.68
C PHE A 156 15.98 -24.10 25.25
N SER A 157 16.97 -24.93 25.60
CA SER A 157 16.77 -26.20 26.30
C SER A 157 16.44 -26.00 27.77
N GLN A 158 16.08 -27.10 28.45
CA GLN A 158 15.94 -27.17 29.89
C GLN A 158 17.22 -26.72 30.63
N ASP A 159 18.39 -26.96 30.03
CA ASP A 159 19.70 -26.59 30.61
C ASP A 159 20.13 -25.14 30.28
N TRP A 160 19.19 -24.31 29.81
CA TRP A 160 19.38 -22.89 29.43
C TRP A 160 20.34 -22.69 28.25
N MET A 161 20.55 -23.72 27.44
CA MET A 161 21.41 -23.67 26.26
C MET A 161 20.60 -23.27 25.03
N LYS A 162 21.10 -22.28 24.27
CA LYS A 162 20.47 -21.85 23.01
C LYS A 162 20.61 -22.95 21.97
N LEU A 163 19.48 -23.44 21.46
CA LEU A 163 19.37 -24.46 20.42
C LEU A 163 19.45 -23.86 19.02
N GLY A 164 18.92 -22.65 18.87
CA GLY A 164 18.86 -21.92 17.60
C GLY A 164 17.83 -20.79 17.67
N ASP A 165 17.66 -20.07 16.57
CA ASP A 165 16.62 -19.08 16.39
C ASP A 165 15.58 -19.55 15.35
N LYS A 166 14.45 -18.84 15.25
CA LYS A 166 13.38 -19.19 14.31
C LYS A 166 13.84 -19.23 12.86
N ILE A 167 14.84 -18.45 12.47
CA ILE A 167 15.38 -18.44 11.11
C ILE A 167 16.31 -19.63 10.90
N SER A 168 17.24 -19.87 11.84
CA SER A 168 18.17 -21.00 11.77
C SER A 168 17.46 -22.36 11.81
N LEU A 169 16.33 -22.44 12.51
CA LEU A 169 15.50 -23.65 12.65
C LEU A 169 14.25 -23.65 11.75
N THR A 170 14.20 -22.77 10.75
CA THR A 170 13.01 -22.60 9.89
C THR A 170 12.62 -23.92 9.20
N GLN A 171 13.59 -24.75 8.81
CA GLN A 171 13.29 -25.99 8.11
C GLN A 171 12.65 -27.03 9.02
N GLU A 172 13.23 -27.23 10.20
CA GLU A 172 12.75 -28.15 11.23
C GLU A 172 11.35 -27.74 11.69
N ILE A 173 11.14 -26.45 11.96
CA ILE A 173 9.84 -25.93 12.37
C ILE A 173 8.80 -26.08 11.23
N HIS A 174 9.19 -25.84 9.98
CA HIS A 174 8.29 -26.03 8.83
C HIS A 174 7.83 -27.47 8.68
N GLU A 175 8.76 -28.42 8.74
CA GLU A 175 8.47 -29.85 8.62
C GLU A 175 7.60 -30.36 9.79
N LEU A 176 7.87 -29.87 11.00
CA LEU A 176 7.14 -30.25 12.20
C LEU A 176 5.70 -29.68 12.23
N THR A 177 5.52 -28.43 11.83
CA THR A 177 4.25 -27.70 12.03
C THR A 177 3.41 -27.54 10.76
N GLY A 178 3.99 -27.77 9.58
CA GLY A 178 3.36 -27.49 8.29
C GLY A 178 3.20 -25.99 7.98
N ILE A 179 3.73 -25.10 8.83
CA ILE A 179 3.70 -23.66 8.62
C ILE A 179 4.69 -23.31 7.50
N PRO A 180 4.29 -22.60 6.43
CA PRO A 180 5.19 -22.23 5.36
C PRO A 180 6.41 -21.43 5.85
N ARG A 181 7.60 -21.72 5.30
CA ARG A 181 8.85 -21.01 5.64
C ARG A 181 8.71 -19.50 5.57
N LEU A 182 8.06 -18.98 4.52
CA LEU A 182 7.78 -17.56 4.37
C LEU A 182 7.05 -16.94 5.58
N ALA A 183 6.14 -17.66 6.23
CA ALA A 183 5.45 -17.16 7.43
C ALA A 183 6.40 -17.13 8.64
N LEU A 184 7.28 -18.13 8.78
CA LEU A 184 8.28 -18.20 9.85
C LEU A 184 9.35 -17.10 9.70
N GLU A 185 9.69 -16.77 8.45
CA GLU A 185 10.60 -15.67 8.06
C GLU A 185 9.98 -14.27 8.23
N GLY A 186 8.71 -14.18 8.65
CA GLY A 186 8.05 -12.91 8.97
C GLY A 186 7.24 -12.29 7.83
N ALA A 187 6.89 -13.05 6.77
CA ALA A 187 5.94 -12.56 5.78
C ALA A 187 4.58 -12.25 6.44
N PRO A 188 3.90 -11.15 6.05
CA PRO A 188 2.59 -10.82 6.60
C PRO A 188 1.61 -12.01 6.54
N LEU A 189 1.01 -12.36 7.68
CA LEU A 189 0.12 -13.52 7.76
C LEU A 189 -1.12 -13.37 6.84
N SER A 190 -1.49 -12.13 6.51
CA SER A 190 -2.55 -11.81 5.54
C SER A 190 -2.26 -12.29 4.11
N HIS A 191 -1.00 -12.59 3.75
CA HIS A 191 -0.64 -13.18 2.46
C HIS A 191 -1.11 -14.63 2.32
N PHE A 192 -1.45 -15.30 3.43
CA PHE A 192 -1.94 -16.67 3.43
C PHE A 192 -3.47 -16.68 3.52
N SER A 193 -4.11 -17.50 2.69
CA SER A 193 -5.57 -17.66 2.70
C SER A 193 -6.08 -18.08 4.07
N VAL A 194 -7.36 -17.79 4.33
CA VAL A 194 -8.01 -18.17 5.59
C VAL A 194 -7.88 -19.67 5.83
N ASP A 195 -8.11 -20.50 4.81
CA ASP A 195 -8.00 -21.95 4.91
C ASP A 195 -6.59 -22.42 5.27
N LYS A 196 -5.55 -21.80 4.69
CA LYS A 196 -4.15 -22.15 5.00
C LYS A 196 -3.83 -21.82 6.46
N ARG A 197 -4.23 -20.65 6.94
CA ARG A 197 -4.02 -20.24 8.33
C ARG A 197 -4.80 -21.09 9.32
N LEU A 198 -6.03 -21.49 8.98
CA LEU A 198 -6.82 -22.41 9.80
C LEU A 198 -6.13 -23.79 9.95
N ARG A 199 -5.46 -24.26 8.91
CA ARG A 199 -4.71 -25.54 8.95
C ARG A 199 -3.49 -25.50 9.88
N TRP A 200 -2.91 -24.34 10.16
CA TRP A 200 -1.78 -24.22 11.10
C TRP A 200 -2.12 -24.57 12.54
N LYS A 201 -3.41 -24.60 12.87
CA LYS A 201 -3.90 -25.21 14.11
C LYS A 201 -3.38 -26.65 14.26
N GLY A 202 -3.34 -27.41 13.17
CA GLY A 202 -2.94 -28.82 13.16
C GLY A 202 -3.65 -29.62 14.26
N ASP A 203 -2.89 -30.53 14.87
CA ASP A 203 -3.33 -31.38 15.97
C ASP A 203 -3.01 -30.77 17.35
N ARG A 204 -2.87 -29.43 17.42
CA ARG A 204 -2.54 -28.76 18.68
C ARG A 204 -3.64 -28.91 19.73
N GLU A 205 -3.21 -29.20 20.95
CA GLU A 205 -4.00 -29.41 22.15
C GLU A 205 -4.17 -28.11 22.96
N THR A 206 -5.31 -28.01 23.64
CA THR A 206 -5.65 -26.86 24.49
C THR A 206 -6.33 -27.33 25.78
N LYS A 207 -6.07 -26.66 26.92
CA LYS A 207 -6.70 -26.99 28.22
C LYS A 207 -8.22 -26.75 28.16
N ARG A 208 -8.66 -25.75 27.40
CA ARG A 208 -10.07 -25.44 27.16
C ARG A 208 -10.39 -25.64 25.68
N ASN A 209 -11.45 -26.36 25.38
CA ASN A 209 -11.84 -26.70 24.01
C ASN A 209 -12.06 -25.46 23.13
N GLU A 210 -12.50 -24.34 23.68
CA GLU A 210 -12.69 -23.08 22.96
C GLU A 210 -11.37 -22.43 22.50
N ASP A 211 -10.29 -22.63 23.26
CA ASP A 211 -8.98 -22.07 22.94
C ASP A 211 -8.38 -22.69 21.67
N ALA A 212 -8.88 -23.85 21.23
CA ALA A 212 -8.58 -24.42 19.92
C ALA A 212 -8.89 -23.45 18.76
N TRP A 213 -9.73 -22.43 19.00
CA TRP A 213 -10.08 -21.39 18.04
C TRP A 213 -9.64 -19.99 18.51
N TYR A 214 -9.78 -19.66 19.80
CA TYR A 214 -9.33 -18.33 20.28
C TYR A 214 -7.82 -18.12 20.17
N SER A 215 -7.03 -19.19 20.28
CA SER A 215 -5.58 -19.15 20.00
C SER A 215 -5.24 -18.85 18.53
N LEU A 216 -6.21 -18.74 17.63
CA LEU A 216 -5.99 -18.30 16.25
C LEU A 216 -6.35 -16.82 16.02
N ALA A 217 -7.00 -16.15 16.98
CA ALA A 217 -7.54 -14.80 16.78
C ALA A 217 -6.50 -13.78 16.27
N GLY A 218 -5.32 -13.76 16.89
CA GLY A 218 -4.23 -12.88 16.50
C GLY A 218 -3.65 -13.18 15.12
N ILE A 219 -3.58 -14.46 14.74
CA ILE A 219 -3.14 -14.93 13.41
C ILE A 219 -4.07 -14.41 12.31
N PHE A 220 -5.35 -14.24 12.63
CA PHE A 220 -6.36 -13.64 11.76
C PHE A 220 -6.45 -12.12 11.85
N GLY A 221 -5.72 -11.49 12.77
CA GLY A 221 -5.80 -10.05 13.01
C GLY A 221 -7.18 -9.62 13.53
N VAL A 222 -7.88 -10.48 14.26
CA VAL A 222 -9.21 -10.19 14.81
C VAL A 222 -9.19 -10.15 16.33
N GLU A 223 -9.86 -9.16 16.89
CA GLU A 223 -10.08 -9.07 18.32
C GLU A 223 -11.37 -9.83 18.71
N ILE A 224 -11.21 -10.81 19.59
CA ILE A 224 -12.30 -11.62 20.12
C ILE A 224 -12.06 -11.91 21.60
N ALA A 225 -13.01 -11.50 22.44
CA ALA A 225 -13.00 -11.88 23.86
C ALA A 225 -13.45 -13.35 23.98
N PRO A 226 -12.70 -14.21 24.69
CA PRO A 226 -13.15 -15.56 24.99
C PRO A 226 -14.47 -15.55 25.78
N ALA A 227 -15.44 -16.34 25.35
CA ALA A 227 -16.64 -16.65 26.13
C ALA A 227 -16.59 -18.12 26.52
N TYR A 228 -15.79 -18.42 27.54
CA TYR A 228 -15.66 -19.79 28.04
C TYR A 228 -17.00 -20.35 28.49
N SER A 229 -17.22 -21.65 28.24
CA SER A 229 -18.49 -22.39 28.36
C SER A 229 -19.42 -22.34 27.15
N GLU A 230 -19.06 -21.65 26.06
CA GLU A 230 -19.83 -21.70 24.81
C GLU A 230 -19.55 -22.94 23.96
N GLY A 231 -18.46 -23.66 24.26
CA GLY A 231 -18.01 -24.83 23.52
C GLY A 231 -17.31 -24.49 22.19
N ALA A 232 -16.47 -25.43 21.72
CA ALA A 232 -15.60 -25.22 20.57
C ALA A 232 -16.34 -24.82 19.27
N ALA A 233 -17.54 -25.37 19.02
CA ALA A 233 -18.33 -25.05 17.83
C ALA A 233 -18.84 -23.60 17.83
N SER A 234 -19.17 -23.04 19.00
CA SER A 234 -19.56 -21.63 19.11
C SER A 234 -18.35 -20.72 18.94
N ALA A 235 -17.21 -21.07 19.56
CA ALA A 235 -15.95 -20.34 19.41
C ALA A 235 -15.50 -20.26 17.94
N PHE A 236 -15.56 -21.39 17.21
CA PHE A 236 -15.29 -21.42 15.77
C PHE A 236 -16.21 -20.47 14.99
N ARG A 237 -17.53 -20.53 15.21
CA ARG A 237 -18.50 -19.68 14.52
C ARG A 237 -18.23 -18.20 14.76
N ARG A 238 -17.90 -17.81 16.00
CA ARG A 238 -17.59 -16.42 16.34
C ARG A 238 -16.27 -15.95 15.72
N LEU A 239 -15.24 -16.80 15.71
CA LEU A 239 -13.99 -16.52 15.00
C LEU A 239 -14.26 -16.27 13.51
N MET A 240 -14.97 -17.19 12.85
CA MET A 240 -15.29 -17.07 11.43
C MET A 240 -16.20 -15.88 11.11
N ASP A 241 -17.12 -15.49 11.99
CA ASP A 241 -17.88 -14.24 11.86
C ASP A 241 -16.97 -13.01 11.91
N LYS A 242 -16.01 -12.98 12.85
CA LYS A 242 -15.05 -11.88 12.95
C LYS A 242 -14.15 -11.78 11.73
N ILE A 243 -13.69 -12.91 11.19
CA ILE A 243 -12.88 -12.99 9.96
C ILE A 243 -13.68 -12.46 8.77
N ARG A 244 -14.90 -12.96 8.53
CA ARG A 244 -15.74 -12.51 7.41
C ARG A 244 -16.05 -11.02 7.47
N LYS A 245 -16.31 -10.48 8.67
CA LYS A 245 -16.51 -9.03 8.86
C LYS A 245 -15.26 -8.23 8.57
N LEU A 246 -14.07 -8.74 8.92
CA LEU A 246 -12.80 -8.11 8.60
C LEU A 246 -12.59 -8.09 7.07
N GLU A 247 -12.77 -9.23 6.41
CA GLU A 247 -12.63 -9.35 4.94
C GLU A 247 -13.63 -8.46 4.21
N GLY A 248 -14.90 -8.45 4.62
CA GLY A 248 -15.93 -7.58 4.06
C GLY A 248 -15.59 -6.09 4.25
N CYS A 249 -15.06 -5.70 5.41
CA CYS A 249 -14.61 -4.33 5.65
C CYS A 249 -13.43 -3.94 4.75
N VAL A 250 -12.44 -4.83 4.58
CA VAL A 250 -11.28 -4.60 3.71
C VAL A 250 -11.71 -4.55 2.23
N GLN A 251 -12.69 -5.36 1.84
CA GLN A 251 -13.25 -5.34 0.50
C GLN A 251 -14.03 -4.05 0.23
N ASP A 252 -14.87 -3.63 1.17
CA ASP A 252 -15.70 -2.43 1.03
C ASP A 252 -14.88 -1.14 1.01
N ILE A 253 -13.71 -1.09 1.67
CA ILE A 253 -12.81 0.07 1.60
C ILE A 253 -12.02 0.09 0.28
N ARG A 254 -11.65 -1.09 -0.25
CA ARG A 254 -10.85 -1.23 -1.48
C ARG A 254 -11.64 -0.83 -2.73
N GLN A 255 -11.38 0.38 -3.22
CA GLN A 255 -11.83 0.80 -4.56
C GLN A 255 -10.83 0.40 -5.65
N THR A 256 -9.54 0.41 -5.32
CA THR A 256 -8.41 -0.01 -6.15
C THR A 256 -7.28 -0.50 -5.23
N ASP A 257 -6.27 -1.18 -5.77
CA ASP A 257 -5.02 -1.43 -5.04
C ASP A 257 -3.93 -0.46 -5.51
N PRO A 258 -3.45 0.46 -4.66
CA PRO A 258 -2.39 1.38 -5.05
C PRO A 258 -1.09 0.69 -5.50
N ARG A 259 -0.83 -0.55 -5.07
CA ARG A 259 0.33 -1.34 -5.54
C ARG A 259 0.20 -1.72 -7.01
N ASP A 260 -0.99 -2.13 -7.43
CA ASP A 260 -1.29 -2.44 -8.83
C ASP A 260 -1.21 -1.17 -9.69
N ASN A 261 -1.68 -0.03 -9.17
CA ASN A 261 -1.54 1.27 -9.83
C ASN A 261 -0.07 1.64 -10.05
N LYS A 262 0.78 1.47 -9.02
CA LYS A 262 2.22 1.70 -9.12
C LYS A 262 2.86 0.79 -10.19
N LYS A 263 2.50 -0.49 -10.20
CA LYS A 263 3.00 -1.47 -11.18
C LYS A 263 2.62 -1.05 -12.61
N ARG A 264 1.32 -0.78 -12.83
CA ARG A 264 0.80 -0.27 -14.11
C ARG A 264 1.53 0.99 -14.57
N ILE A 265 1.70 1.98 -13.69
CA ILE A 265 2.41 3.23 -14.00
C ILE A 265 3.85 2.98 -14.44
N LYS A 266 4.59 2.10 -13.74
CA LYS A 266 5.95 1.73 -14.12
C LYS A 266 5.99 1.06 -15.50
N GLU A 267 5.07 0.15 -15.77
CA GLU A 267 4.99 -0.56 -17.06
C GLU A 267 4.67 0.39 -18.21
N THR A 268 3.68 1.27 -18.05
CA THR A 268 3.28 2.25 -19.08
C THR A 268 4.39 3.28 -19.35
N LYS A 269 5.19 3.65 -18.35
CA LYS A 269 6.25 4.68 -18.48
C LYS A 269 7.63 4.10 -18.80
N SER A 270 7.70 2.90 -19.38
CA SER A 270 8.94 2.21 -19.80
C SER A 270 9.89 1.78 -18.67
N GLY A 271 9.37 1.50 -17.48
CA GLY A 271 10.14 1.06 -16.33
C GLY A 271 10.71 2.21 -15.49
N LEU A 272 11.26 1.86 -14.33
CA LEU A 272 11.87 2.80 -13.39
C LEU A 272 13.40 2.75 -13.53
N LEU A 273 14.02 3.92 -13.61
CA LEU A 273 15.46 4.07 -13.81
C LEU A 273 16.08 4.69 -12.57
N VAL A 274 16.93 3.91 -11.91
CA VAL A 274 17.55 4.26 -10.63
C VAL A 274 18.30 5.58 -10.73
N ASP A 275 19.09 5.74 -11.79
CA ASP A 275 19.91 6.93 -12.01
C ASP A 275 19.09 8.20 -12.28
N SER A 276 17.82 8.07 -12.69
CA SER A 276 16.95 9.22 -12.93
C SER A 276 16.36 9.83 -11.64
N TYR A 277 16.45 9.14 -10.49
CA TYR A 277 15.94 9.65 -9.21
C TYR A 277 16.94 9.63 -8.05
N CYS A 278 18.09 8.95 -8.20
CA CYS A 278 19.08 8.79 -7.13
C CYS A 278 19.59 10.13 -6.56
N TRP A 279 19.64 11.17 -7.40
CA TRP A 279 20.04 12.52 -7.00
C TRP A 279 19.19 13.08 -5.85
N VAL A 280 17.91 12.70 -5.72
CA VAL A 280 17.05 13.16 -4.62
C VAL A 280 17.47 12.58 -3.29
N LEU A 281 18.01 11.36 -3.27
CA LEU A 281 18.43 10.70 -2.03
C LEU A 281 19.62 11.42 -1.37
N ASN A 282 20.43 12.11 -2.18
CA ASN A 282 21.56 12.93 -1.74
C ASN A 282 21.18 14.40 -1.55
N ASN A 283 19.94 14.78 -1.82
CA ASN A 283 19.50 16.16 -1.71
C ASN A 283 19.29 16.54 -0.23
N THR A 284 19.84 17.69 0.18
CA THR A 284 19.80 18.16 1.58
C THR A 284 18.37 18.35 2.10
N ILE A 285 17.44 18.80 1.25
CA ILE A 285 16.01 18.98 1.57
C ILE A 285 15.36 17.62 1.88
N PHE A 286 15.69 16.59 1.08
CA PHE A 286 15.17 15.24 1.30
C PHE A 286 15.76 14.60 2.55
N GLN A 287 17.08 14.71 2.75
CA GLN A 287 17.76 14.17 3.93
C GLN A 287 17.26 14.84 5.21
N GLN A 288 17.07 16.16 5.19
CA GLN A 288 16.51 16.88 6.33
C GLN A 288 15.09 16.41 6.65
N TRP A 289 14.23 16.23 5.64
CA TRP A 289 12.89 15.67 5.84
C TRP A 289 12.92 14.25 6.41
N GLN A 290 13.85 13.41 5.97
CA GLN A 290 13.95 12.04 6.43
C GLN A 290 14.50 11.93 7.88
N GLN A 291 15.40 12.82 8.27
CA GLN A 291 16.15 12.73 9.53
C GLN A 291 15.62 13.62 10.66
N ASP A 292 14.94 14.74 10.35
CA ASP A 292 14.41 15.66 11.38
C ASP A 292 12.96 15.31 11.73
N PRO A 293 12.65 14.85 12.97
CA PRO A 293 11.29 14.51 13.41
C PRO A 293 10.30 15.70 13.40
N ARG A 294 10.80 16.93 13.30
CA ARG A 294 9.99 18.16 13.16
C ARG A 294 9.56 18.41 11.72
N CYS A 295 10.25 17.83 10.74
CA CYS A 295 9.95 17.96 9.32
C CYS A 295 9.02 16.84 8.85
N ARG A 296 7.71 17.01 9.07
CA ARG A 296 6.71 15.95 8.78
C ARG A 296 6.08 16.00 7.40
N LEU A 297 6.45 16.97 6.55
CA LEU A 297 5.87 17.16 5.23
C LEU A 297 6.96 17.52 4.21
N LEU A 298 6.98 16.80 3.09
CA LEU A 298 7.80 17.09 1.92
C LEU A 298 6.89 17.36 0.73
N TRP A 299 7.01 18.54 0.12
CA TRP A 299 6.27 18.88 -1.09
C TRP A 299 7.16 18.84 -2.31
N VAL A 300 6.87 17.95 -3.26
CA VAL A 300 7.59 17.84 -4.54
C VAL A 300 6.83 18.62 -5.62
N LYS A 301 7.41 19.73 -6.10
CA LYS A 301 6.84 20.53 -7.20
C LYS A 301 7.72 20.45 -8.44
N GLY A 302 7.10 20.38 -9.60
CA GLY A 302 7.74 20.60 -10.89
C GLY A 302 6.72 20.66 -12.01
N ASN A 303 7.11 21.25 -13.13
CA ASN A 303 6.29 21.30 -14.34
C ASN A 303 5.87 19.90 -14.85
N PRO A 304 4.80 19.81 -15.66
CA PRO A 304 4.41 18.57 -16.32
C PRO A 304 5.57 17.93 -17.09
N GLY A 305 5.65 16.60 -17.07
CA GLY A 305 6.67 15.84 -17.81
C GLY A 305 8.08 15.83 -17.22
N LYS A 306 8.32 16.45 -16.05
CA LYS A 306 9.61 16.46 -15.33
C LYS A 306 9.91 15.20 -14.49
N GLY A 307 9.09 14.14 -14.62
CA GLY A 307 9.38 12.85 -13.98
C GLY A 307 8.92 12.69 -12.52
N LYS A 308 8.08 13.59 -11.96
CA LYS A 308 7.59 13.54 -10.57
C LYS A 308 7.07 12.16 -10.13
N THR A 309 6.18 11.56 -10.91
CA THR A 309 5.63 10.23 -10.61
C THR A 309 6.72 9.16 -10.54
N MET A 310 7.68 9.18 -11.48
CA MET A 310 8.77 8.19 -11.52
C MET A 310 9.75 8.41 -10.37
N LEU A 311 10.02 9.67 -10.02
CA LEU A 311 10.77 10.04 -8.84
C LEU A 311 10.12 9.48 -7.56
N LEU A 312 8.82 9.69 -7.37
CA LEU A 312 8.09 9.16 -6.22
C LEU A 312 8.07 7.63 -6.22
N CYS A 313 7.95 6.97 -7.37
CA CYS A 313 8.10 5.52 -7.48
C CYS A 313 9.46 5.04 -6.94
N GLY A 314 10.55 5.73 -7.29
CA GLY A 314 11.89 5.44 -6.79
C GLY A 314 12.08 5.72 -5.30
N ILE A 315 11.51 6.82 -4.80
CA ILE A 315 11.48 7.12 -3.36
C ILE A 315 10.71 6.03 -2.60
N ILE A 316 9.56 5.59 -3.10
CA ILE A 316 8.78 4.50 -2.48
C ILE A 316 9.61 3.21 -2.42
N ASP A 317 10.32 2.83 -3.49
CA ASP A 317 11.17 1.63 -3.48
C ASP A 317 12.33 1.76 -2.47
N LYS A 318 12.93 2.95 -2.36
CA LYS A 318 14.00 3.20 -1.40
C LYS A 318 13.48 3.18 0.04
N LEU A 319 12.34 3.83 0.30
CA LEU A 319 11.73 3.83 1.64
C LEU A 319 11.34 2.42 2.05
N HIS A 320 10.69 1.67 1.17
CA HIS A 320 10.32 0.28 1.42
C HIS A 320 11.53 -0.60 1.79
N SER A 321 12.68 -0.41 1.15
CA SER A 321 13.89 -1.19 1.47
C SER A 321 14.62 -0.72 2.74
N SER A 322 14.41 0.54 3.18
CA SER A 322 15.04 1.10 4.38
C SER A 322 14.18 1.01 5.65
N LEU A 323 12.89 0.69 5.52
CA LEU A 323 11.96 0.67 6.64
C LEU A 323 12.20 -0.56 7.53
N PRO A 324 12.17 -0.41 8.86
CA PRO A 324 12.08 -1.54 9.77
C PRO A 324 10.82 -2.38 9.47
N GLN A 325 10.79 -3.65 9.88
CA GLN A 325 9.62 -4.52 9.70
C GLN A 325 8.32 -3.93 10.28
N THR A 326 8.42 -3.06 11.29
CA THR A 326 7.27 -2.39 11.92
C THR A 326 6.87 -1.07 11.25
N GLY A 327 7.65 -0.57 10.30
CA GLY A 327 7.40 0.70 9.63
C GLY A 327 6.37 0.56 8.50
N LEU A 328 5.38 1.46 8.48
CA LEU A 328 4.31 1.43 7.47
C LEU A 328 4.55 2.45 6.36
N LEU A 329 4.32 2.02 5.13
CA LEU A 329 4.40 2.86 3.93
C LEU A 329 3.12 2.72 3.12
N ALA A 330 2.30 3.78 3.10
CA ALA A 330 1.11 3.85 2.26
C ALA A 330 1.28 4.93 1.20
N TYR A 331 0.81 4.65 -0.01
CA TYR A 331 0.90 5.58 -1.12
C TYR A 331 -0.34 5.53 -1.99
N PHE A 332 -0.61 6.62 -2.69
CA PHE A 332 -1.73 6.72 -3.61
C PHE A 332 -1.33 7.54 -4.84
N PHE A 333 -1.79 7.12 -6.01
CA PHE A 333 -1.54 7.80 -7.28
C PHE A 333 -2.87 8.35 -7.79
N CYS A 334 -3.03 9.67 -7.75
CA CYS A 334 -4.21 10.29 -8.34
C CYS A 334 -4.13 10.22 -9.87
N GLN A 335 -5.27 10.01 -10.51
CA GLN A 335 -5.36 10.06 -11.97
C GLN A 335 -6.69 10.70 -12.38
N ALA A 336 -6.66 11.88 -12.98
CA ALA A 336 -7.86 12.71 -13.17
C ALA A 336 -8.91 12.01 -14.03
N THR A 337 -8.43 11.21 -14.98
CA THR A 337 -9.25 10.45 -15.91
C THR A 337 -9.95 9.25 -15.24
N ASP A 338 -9.41 8.69 -14.17
CA ASP A 338 -10.00 7.51 -13.54
C ASP A 338 -10.85 7.91 -12.31
N SER A 339 -12.17 7.77 -12.42
CA SER A 339 -13.13 8.07 -11.36
C SER A 339 -12.91 7.27 -10.07
N CYS A 340 -12.18 6.15 -10.15
CA CYS A 340 -11.83 5.36 -8.97
C CYS A 340 -10.67 5.94 -8.17
N ILE A 341 -9.90 6.88 -8.73
CA ILE A 341 -8.68 7.42 -8.11
C ILE A 341 -8.51 8.94 -8.27
N ASN A 342 -9.61 9.68 -8.51
CA ASN A 342 -9.58 11.13 -8.72
C ASN A 342 -10.31 11.94 -7.63
N SER A 343 -10.62 11.35 -6.48
CA SER A 343 -11.33 12.03 -5.39
C SER A 343 -10.59 11.96 -4.06
N ALA A 344 -10.86 12.93 -3.19
CA ALA A 344 -10.31 12.97 -1.84
C ALA A 344 -10.67 11.72 -1.02
N THR A 345 -11.89 11.20 -1.17
CA THR A 345 -12.32 9.96 -0.51
C THR A 345 -11.57 8.74 -1.06
N ALA A 346 -11.32 8.66 -2.36
CA ALA A 346 -10.52 7.59 -2.96
C ALA A 346 -9.08 7.57 -2.41
N VAL A 347 -8.46 8.74 -2.23
CA VAL A 347 -7.13 8.86 -1.60
C VAL A 347 -7.14 8.27 -0.19
N LEU A 348 -8.05 8.70 0.67
CA LEU A 348 -8.11 8.19 2.06
C LEU A 348 -8.40 6.69 2.10
N ARG A 349 -9.32 6.20 1.27
CA ARG A 349 -9.65 4.77 1.16
C ARG A 349 -8.46 3.94 0.71
N GLY A 350 -7.73 4.39 -0.30
CA GLY A 350 -6.54 3.69 -0.80
C GLY A 350 -5.40 3.66 0.23
N LEU A 351 -5.16 4.77 0.92
CA LEU A 351 -4.17 4.83 2.00
C LEU A 351 -4.56 3.92 3.18
N LEU A 352 -5.82 3.96 3.64
CA LEU A 352 -6.31 3.09 4.71
C LEU A 352 -6.21 1.61 4.32
N TYR A 353 -6.61 1.27 3.09
CA TYR A 353 -6.49 -0.09 2.58
C TYR A 353 -5.04 -0.60 2.63
N MET A 354 -4.07 0.23 2.26
CA MET A 354 -2.65 -0.13 2.36
C MET A 354 -2.18 -0.31 3.80
N LEU A 355 -2.57 0.59 4.70
CA LEU A 355 -2.23 0.50 6.12
C LEU A 355 -2.82 -0.78 6.74
N MET A 356 -4.09 -1.08 6.48
CA MET A 356 -4.77 -2.28 6.96
C MET A 356 -4.20 -3.57 6.35
N SER A 357 -3.75 -3.53 5.10
CA SER A 357 -3.13 -4.69 4.45
C SER A 357 -1.79 -5.06 5.09
N GLN A 358 -1.01 -4.04 5.48
CA GLN A 358 0.28 -4.21 6.18
C GLN A 358 0.08 -4.54 7.66
N GLN A 359 -0.93 -3.93 8.30
CA GLN A 359 -1.25 -4.13 9.70
C GLN A 359 -2.76 -4.33 9.91
N PRO A 360 -3.25 -5.59 9.86
CA PRO A 360 -4.67 -5.91 9.95
C PRO A 360 -5.39 -5.44 11.22
N SER A 361 -4.67 -5.26 12.33
CA SER A 361 -5.26 -4.77 13.58
C SER A 361 -5.90 -3.39 13.44
N LEU A 362 -5.39 -2.54 12.53
CA LEU A 362 -5.93 -1.19 12.29
C LEU A 362 -7.37 -1.22 11.74
N ALA A 363 -7.79 -2.34 11.17
CA ALA A 363 -9.16 -2.51 10.70
C ALA A 363 -10.18 -2.39 11.84
N TYR A 364 -9.77 -2.57 13.10
CA TYR A 364 -10.61 -2.32 14.26
C TYR A 364 -11.26 -0.93 14.22
N HIS A 365 -10.50 0.12 13.91
CA HIS A 365 -10.98 1.51 13.86
C HIS A 365 -12.04 1.72 12.78
N VAL A 366 -11.84 1.10 11.61
CA VAL A 366 -12.79 1.16 10.49
C VAL A 366 -14.07 0.39 10.85
N ARG A 367 -13.91 -0.79 11.46
CA ARG A 367 -15.02 -1.69 11.81
C ARG A 367 -15.98 -1.12 12.84
N LYS A 368 -15.55 -0.24 13.74
CA LYS A 368 -16.44 0.43 14.71
C LYS A 368 -17.68 1.04 14.02
N LYS A 369 -17.45 1.70 12.89
CA LYS A 369 -18.51 2.33 12.08
C LYS A 369 -19.04 1.39 11.00
N HIS A 370 -18.16 0.63 10.35
CA HIS A 370 -18.54 -0.25 9.23
C HIS A 370 -19.47 -1.40 9.65
N ASN A 371 -19.35 -1.95 10.86
CA ASN A 371 -20.24 -3.02 11.33
C ASN A 371 -21.73 -2.62 11.35
N HIS A 372 -22.05 -1.32 11.40
CA HIS A 372 -23.42 -0.81 11.40
C HIS A 372 -23.85 -0.30 10.01
N ALA A 373 -22.99 0.49 9.36
CA ALA A 373 -23.32 1.16 8.09
C ALA A 373 -22.98 0.32 6.84
N GLY A 374 -22.14 -0.71 6.98
CA GLY A 374 -21.61 -1.50 5.87
C GLY A 374 -20.91 -0.65 4.82
N LYS A 375 -21.05 -1.04 3.55
CA LYS A 375 -20.47 -0.37 2.38
C LYS A 375 -20.91 1.10 2.24
N ALA A 376 -22.14 1.44 2.65
CA ALA A 376 -22.68 2.80 2.54
C ALA A 376 -21.83 3.84 3.29
N LEU A 377 -21.12 3.42 4.35
CA LEU A 377 -20.18 4.26 5.11
C LEU A 377 -19.17 5.00 4.23
N PHE A 378 -18.79 4.39 3.10
CA PHE A 378 -17.75 4.91 2.23
C PHE A 378 -18.28 5.49 0.92
N GLU A 379 -19.59 5.47 0.70
CA GLU A 379 -20.24 5.80 -0.58
C GLU A 379 -21.32 6.87 -0.46
N ASP A 380 -21.82 7.14 0.75
CA ASP A 380 -22.84 8.17 0.97
C ASP A 380 -22.25 9.60 1.00
N ALA A 381 -23.14 10.59 1.18
CA ALA A 381 -22.74 11.99 1.26
C ALA A 381 -21.85 12.32 2.48
N ASN A 382 -21.83 11.46 3.50
CA ASN A 382 -21.07 11.61 4.72
C ASN A 382 -19.74 10.85 4.71
N ALA A 383 -19.42 10.14 3.62
CA ALA A 383 -18.22 9.32 3.49
C ALA A 383 -16.93 10.07 3.85
N TRP A 384 -16.82 11.35 3.47
CA TRP A 384 -15.67 12.19 3.82
C TRP A 384 -15.49 12.35 5.33
N VAL A 385 -16.58 12.63 6.06
CA VAL A 385 -16.55 12.80 7.52
C VAL A 385 -16.19 11.48 8.19
N ALA A 386 -16.84 10.39 7.78
CA ALA A 386 -16.54 9.06 8.31
C ALA A 386 -15.08 8.66 8.09
N LEU A 387 -14.56 8.84 6.88
CA LEU A 387 -13.18 8.49 6.51
C LEU A 387 -12.16 9.33 7.27
N THR A 388 -12.37 10.65 7.39
CA THR A 388 -11.41 11.51 8.10
C THR A 388 -11.33 11.18 9.60
N GLU A 389 -12.46 10.90 10.24
CA GLU A 389 -12.50 10.45 11.64
C GLU A 389 -11.81 9.09 11.80
N ILE A 390 -12.11 8.11 10.94
CA ILE A 390 -11.44 6.80 10.95
C ILE A 390 -9.93 6.96 10.74
N PHE A 391 -9.52 7.82 9.82
CA PHE A 391 -8.11 8.05 9.53
C PHE A 391 -7.39 8.68 10.72
N VAL A 392 -8.03 9.61 11.44
CA VAL A 392 -7.50 10.18 12.69
C VAL A 392 -7.33 9.09 13.75
N ASP A 393 -8.35 8.26 13.97
CA ASP A 393 -8.29 7.14 14.93
C ASP A 393 -7.14 6.19 14.60
N VAL A 394 -6.99 5.83 13.32
CA VAL A 394 -5.86 5.03 12.84
C VAL A 394 -4.55 5.75 13.12
N LEU A 395 -4.40 7.02 12.76
CA LEU A 395 -3.14 7.76 12.98
C LEU A 395 -2.76 7.92 14.46
N GLN A 396 -3.73 7.87 15.37
CA GLN A 396 -3.52 7.96 16.83
C GLN A 396 -3.27 6.60 17.48
N ASP A 397 -3.37 5.49 16.74
CA ASP A 397 -3.10 4.16 17.27
C ASP A 397 -1.64 4.03 17.73
N SER A 398 -1.45 3.60 18.98
CA SER A 398 -0.15 3.48 19.64
C SER A 398 0.73 2.40 19.02
N SER A 399 0.13 1.42 18.33
CA SER A 399 0.88 0.35 17.67
C SER A 399 1.55 0.79 16.37
N LEU A 400 1.38 2.04 15.95
CA LEU A 400 1.99 2.55 14.73
C LEU A 400 3.31 3.29 15.02
N SER A 401 4.43 2.74 14.57
CA SER A 401 5.76 3.34 14.75
C SER A 401 6.05 4.47 13.76
N THR A 402 6.56 4.15 12.56
CA THR A 402 6.98 5.08 11.52
C THR A 402 6.03 5.02 10.34
N LYS A 403 5.55 6.18 9.88
CA LYS A 403 4.48 6.29 8.88
C LYS A 403 4.94 7.18 7.73
N TYR A 404 5.10 6.60 6.55
CA TYR A 404 5.22 7.38 5.32
C TYR A 404 3.91 7.31 4.55
N LEU A 405 3.29 8.48 4.32
CA LEU A 405 2.12 8.65 3.48
C LEU A 405 2.52 9.46 2.25
N ILE A 406 2.36 8.89 1.06
CA ILE A 406 2.76 9.54 -0.20
C ILE A 406 1.55 9.67 -1.11
N ILE A 407 1.31 10.88 -1.62
CA ILE A 407 0.23 11.13 -2.58
C ILE A 407 0.87 11.73 -3.84
N ASP A 408 0.86 11.00 -4.96
CA ASP A 408 1.33 11.49 -6.26
C ASP A 408 0.19 12.18 -7.03
N ALA A 409 0.57 13.13 -7.88
CA ALA A 409 -0.31 13.84 -8.79
C ALA A 409 -1.56 14.44 -8.11
N LEU A 410 -1.39 15.08 -6.94
CA LEU A 410 -2.50 15.65 -6.18
C LEU A 410 -3.32 16.68 -6.96
N ASP A 411 -2.72 17.32 -7.97
CA ASP A 411 -3.40 18.18 -8.94
C ASP A 411 -4.47 17.45 -9.76
N GLU A 412 -4.31 16.14 -9.95
CA GLU A 412 -5.27 15.24 -10.61
C GLU A 412 -6.40 14.75 -9.69
N CYS A 413 -6.43 15.14 -8.41
CA CYS A 413 -7.60 14.99 -7.54
C CYS A 413 -8.66 16.03 -7.93
N VAL A 414 -9.72 15.61 -8.62
CA VAL A 414 -10.78 16.48 -9.16
C VAL A 414 -11.80 16.82 -8.07
N THR A 415 -12.25 15.83 -7.30
CA THR A 415 -13.32 16.00 -6.31
C THR A 415 -12.75 16.23 -4.91
N ASP A 416 -13.19 17.29 -4.23
CA ASP A 416 -12.88 17.60 -2.82
C ASP A 416 -11.38 17.81 -2.49
N ARG A 417 -10.54 18.12 -3.48
CA ARG A 417 -9.10 18.39 -3.27
C ARG A 417 -8.80 19.43 -2.19
N PRO A 418 -9.51 20.58 -2.07
CA PRO A 418 -9.26 21.54 -1.00
C PRO A 418 -9.46 20.94 0.40
N LYS A 419 -10.49 20.08 0.59
CA LYS A 419 -10.74 19.38 1.85
C LYS A 419 -9.61 18.42 2.20
N LEU A 420 -9.07 17.72 1.20
CA LEU A 420 -7.92 16.82 1.38
C LEU A 420 -6.66 17.59 1.82
N LEU A 421 -6.37 18.71 1.17
CA LEU A 421 -5.24 19.57 1.52
C LEU A 421 -5.36 20.10 2.95
N GLU A 422 -6.55 20.57 3.33
CA GLU A 422 -6.85 21.01 4.70
C GLU A 422 -6.64 19.88 5.71
N PHE A 423 -7.14 18.69 5.41
CA PHE A 423 -6.97 17.51 6.28
C PHE A 423 -5.49 17.14 6.46
N VAL A 424 -4.72 17.01 5.38
CA VAL A 424 -3.29 16.68 5.43
C VAL A 424 -2.53 17.73 6.25
N ALA A 425 -2.79 19.02 6.00
CA ALA A 425 -2.17 20.12 6.73
C ALA A 425 -2.44 20.06 8.24
N LYS A 426 -3.68 19.73 8.62
CA LYS A 426 -4.11 19.56 10.01
C LYS A 426 -3.36 18.40 10.68
N GLN A 427 -3.27 17.24 10.04
CA GLN A 427 -2.58 16.07 10.60
C GLN A 427 -1.07 16.27 10.72
N SER A 428 -0.47 17.08 9.84
CA SER A 428 0.94 17.46 9.95
C SER A 428 1.24 18.50 11.05
N ARG A 429 0.27 18.88 11.90
CA ARG A 429 0.37 19.90 12.98
C ARG A 429 0.85 21.28 12.50
N ASN A 430 0.48 21.68 11.29
CA ASN A 430 0.96 22.92 10.67
C ASN A 430 -0.16 23.92 10.30
N TRP A 431 -1.35 23.83 10.91
CA TRP A 431 -2.55 24.54 10.44
C TRP A 431 -2.55 26.08 10.50
N PRO A 432 -1.90 26.81 11.43
CA PRO A 432 -2.08 28.27 11.45
C PRO A 432 -1.57 28.99 10.19
N GLU A 433 -0.72 28.32 9.39
CA GLU A 433 0.03 28.95 8.29
C GLU A 433 -0.26 28.35 6.91
N ILE A 434 -0.90 27.18 6.83
CA ILE A 434 -1.00 26.42 5.56
C ILE A 434 -2.27 26.72 4.76
N GLY A 435 -3.41 26.98 5.43
CA GLY A 435 -4.71 27.08 4.76
C GLY A 435 -4.82 28.25 3.76
N ALA A 436 -4.13 29.37 4.02
CA ALA A 436 -4.13 30.56 3.16
C ALA A 436 -2.87 30.71 2.29
N GLN A 437 -1.77 30.02 2.62
CA GLN A 437 -0.46 30.21 1.97
C GLN A 437 -0.02 29.10 1.01
N LEU A 438 -0.68 27.94 0.94
CA LEU A 438 -0.35 26.90 -0.06
C LEU A 438 -0.45 27.40 -1.53
N GLU A 439 -1.17 28.50 -1.77
CA GLU A 439 -1.14 29.23 -3.05
C GLU A 439 -0.15 30.41 -3.12
N ARG A 440 0.38 30.95 -1.99
CA ARG A 440 1.09 32.25 -1.98
C ARG A 440 2.44 32.38 -1.24
N ALA A 441 2.86 31.50 -0.31
CA ALA A 441 4.20 31.55 0.34
C ALA A 441 4.51 30.19 1.01
N GLY A 442 5.70 29.60 1.07
CA GLY A 442 7.07 30.08 0.91
C GLY A 442 8.01 29.34 1.88
N HIS A 443 7.53 28.93 3.06
CA HIS A 443 8.42 28.48 4.14
C HIS A 443 7.91 27.22 4.89
N LYS A 444 8.07 26.05 4.26
CA LYS A 444 8.41 24.75 4.89
C LYS A 444 8.73 23.73 3.77
N VAL A 445 9.85 23.02 3.95
CA VAL A 445 10.62 22.14 3.04
C VAL A 445 9.92 21.76 1.71
N LYS A 446 10.24 22.50 0.65
CA LYS A 446 9.74 22.28 -0.72
C LYS A 446 10.88 21.78 -1.60
N LEU A 447 10.79 20.53 -2.07
CA LEU A 447 11.66 20.04 -3.13
C LEU A 447 11.12 20.53 -4.48
N SER A 448 11.78 21.50 -5.08
CA SER A 448 11.40 22.01 -6.40
C SER A 448 12.31 21.43 -7.46
N LEU A 449 11.76 20.66 -8.39
CA LEU A 449 12.50 20.12 -9.54
C LEU A 449 13.05 21.25 -10.44
N GLU A 450 12.43 22.42 -10.43
CA GLU A 450 12.88 23.60 -11.19
C GLU A 450 14.14 24.22 -10.56
N LEU A 451 14.23 24.27 -9.24
CA LEU A 451 15.40 24.79 -8.52
C LEU A 451 16.57 23.80 -8.49
N ASN A 452 16.33 22.52 -8.81
CA ASN A 452 17.35 21.48 -8.91
C ASN A 452 17.73 21.21 -10.39
N ALA A 453 17.72 22.26 -11.23
CA ALA A 453 17.87 22.13 -12.68
C ALA A 453 19.09 21.31 -13.11
N GLU A 454 20.24 21.49 -12.47
CA GLU A 454 21.46 20.72 -12.78
C GLU A 454 21.30 19.22 -12.48
N SER A 455 20.71 18.87 -11.33
CA SER A 455 20.45 17.48 -10.97
C SER A 455 19.41 16.84 -11.88
N VAL A 456 18.37 17.59 -12.28
CA VAL A 456 17.37 17.11 -13.25
C VAL A 456 17.99 16.95 -14.63
N ALA A 457 18.85 17.87 -15.08
CA ALA A 457 19.55 17.78 -16.36
C ALA A 457 20.45 16.54 -16.40
N ALA A 458 21.21 16.26 -15.33
CA ALA A 458 22.00 15.03 -15.23
C ALA A 458 21.14 13.75 -15.28
N ALA A 459 20.00 13.74 -14.57
CA ALA A 459 19.06 12.61 -14.61
C ALA A 459 18.42 12.41 -16.00
N VAL A 460 18.13 13.51 -16.70
CA VAL A 460 17.63 13.49 -18.08
C VAL A 460 18.69 12.99 -19.04
N GLU A 461 19.96 13.37 -18.86
CA GLU A 461 21.07 12.90 -19.68
C GLU A 461 21.21 11.38 -19.65
N VAL A 462 21.18 10.78 -18.44
CA VAL A 462 21.19 9.33 -18.29
C VAL A 462 19.96 8.68 -18.94
N PHE A 463 18.79 9.30 -18.79
CA PHE A 463 17.56 8.82 -19.42
C PHE A 463 17.65 8.82 -20.96
N ILE A 464 18.20 9.89 -21.54
CA ILE A 464 18.42 10.01 -22.98
C ILE A 464 19.34 8.89 -23.46
N GLN A 465 20.50 8.71 -22.80
CA GLN A 465 21.48 7.70 -23.20
C GLN A 465 20.85 6.31 -23.27
N GLN A 466 20.15 5.90 -22.20
CA GLN A 466 19.51 4.60 -22.17
C GLN A 466 18.41 4.43 -23.22
N LYS A 467 17.60 5.47 -23.46
CA LYS A 467 16.56 5.42 -24.50
C LYS A 467 17.15 5.30 -25.90
N VAL A 468 18.26 5.99 -26.16
CA VAL A 468 18.99 5.89 -27.43
C VAL A 468 19.60 4.50 -27.59
N ASP A 469 20.16 3.92 -26.51
CA ASP A 469 20.73 2.57 -26.55
C ASP A 469 19.65 1.52 -26.81
N GLN A 470 18.49 1.65 -26.16
CA GLN A 470 17.32 0.81 -26.42
C GLN A 470 16.87 0.91 -27.88
N LEU A 471 16.73 2.13 -28.41
CA LEU A 471 16.37 2.35 -29.81
C LEU A 471 17.41 1.75 -30.77
N THR A 472 18.69 1.92 -30.46
CA THR A 472 19.81 1.42 -31.26
C THR A 472 19.82 -0.10 -31.30
N GLN A 473 19.53 -0.77 -30.18
CA GLN A 473 19.40 -2.22 -30.14
C GLN A 473 18.18 -2.71 -30.92
N GLU A 474 16.99 -2.13 -30.67
CA GLU A 474 15.74 -2.53 -31.31
C GLU A 474 15.76 -2.28 -32.84
N LYS A 475 16.32 -1.15 -33.28
CA LYS A 475 16.36 -0.74 -34.69
C LYS A 475 17.69 -1.02 -35.36
N GLN A 476 18.70 -1.55 -34.67
CA GLN A 476 20.07 -1.74 -35.18
C GLN A 476 20.57 -0.48 -35.90
N TYR A 477 20.63 0.64 -35.19
CA TYR A 477 21.15 1.89 -35.74
C TYR A 477 22.66 1.81 -35.95
N LYS A 478 23.15 2.49 -36.98
CA LYS A 478 24.58 2.72 -37.17
C LYS A 478 25.07 3.79 -36.19
N ALA A 479 26.37 3.81 -35.91
CA ALA A 479 26.99 4.76 -34.99
C ALA A 479 26.67 6.22 -35.33
N GLU A 480 26.60 6.56 -36.63
CA GLU A 480 26.28 7.93 -37.05
C GLU A 480 24.82 8.30 -36.71
N THR A 481 23.89 7.38 -36.93
CA THR A 481 22.46 7.59 -36.60
C THR A 481 22.25 7.64 -35.09
N GLN A 482 22.90 6.76 -34.33
CA GLN A 482 22.87 6.78 -32.86
C GLN A 482 23.38 8.13 -32.33
N HIS A 483 24.52 8.60 -32.85
CA HIS A 483 25.10 9.89 -32.44
C HIS A 483 24.16 11.06 -32.77
N ALA A 484 23.58 11.08 -33.97
CA ALA A 484 22.65 12.13 -34.37
C ALA A 484 21.40 12.17 -33.45
N VAL A 485 20.81 11.01 -33.17
CA VAL A 485 19.65 10.90 -32.26
C VAL A 485 20.03 11.37 -30.85
N LEU A 486 21.19 10.95 -30.34
CA LEU A 486 21.69 11.36 -29.03
C LEU A 486 21.84 12.88 -28.93
N GLN A 487 22.53 13.50 -29.89
CA GLN A 487 22.76 14.95 -29.91
C GLN A 487 21.45 15.75 -30.02
N HIS A 488 20.52 15.27 -30.85
CA HIS A 488 19.23 15.94 -31.02
C HIS A 488 18.39 15.90 -29.73
N LEU A 489 18.31 14.75 -29.07
CA LEU A 489 17.56 14.63 -27.82
C LEU A 489 18.16 15.52 -26.72
N ARG A 490 19.50 15.56 -26.60
CA ARG A 490 20.21 16.44 -25.66
C ARG A 490 19.87 17.91 -25.86
N SER A 491 19.88 18.36 -27.12
CA SER A 491 19.73 19.77 -27.45
C SER A 491 18.28 20.28 -27.40
N ASN A 492 17.28 19.39 -27.45
CA ASN A 492 15.87 19.79 -27.66
C ASN A 492 14.93 19.37 -26.52
N ALA A 493 15.33 18.47 -25.63
CA ALA A 493 14.44 17.95 -24.59
C ALA A 493 14.04 18.97 -23.53
N ASN A 494 14.82 20.04 -23.32
CA ASN A 494 14.61 21.06 -22.28
C ASN A 494 14.29 20.43 -20.90
N ASP A 495 15.12 19.45 -20.51
CA ASP A 495 15.01 18.61 -19.32
C ASP A 495 13.62 17.98 -19.11
N THR A 496 12.93 17.58 -20.19
CA THR A 496 11.56 17.02 -20.11
C THR A 496 11.55 15.54 -20.51
N PHE A 497 11.46 14.66 -19.51
CA PHE A 497 11.38 13.20 -19.72
C PHE A 497 10.24 12.80 -20.66
N LEU A 498 9.07 13.44 -20.54
CA LEU A 498 7.92 13.14 -21.41
C LEU A 498 8.19 13.47 -22.88
N TRP A 499 8.90 14.57 -23.17
CA TRP A 499 9.26 14.92 -24.55
C TRP A 499 10.16 13.83 -25.16
N ILE A 500 11.16 13.37 -24.41
CA ILE A 500 12.05 12.29 -24.84
C ILE A 500 11.28 11.00 -25.07
N ALA A 501 10.39 10.63 -24.16
CA ALA A 501 9.57 9.43 -24.29
C ALA A 501 8.71 9.45 -25.57
N LEU A 502 8.05 10.58 -25.86
CA LEU A 502 7.22 10.77 -27.05
C LEU A 502 8.05 10.71 -28.34
N VAL A 503 9.19 11.41 -28.39
CA VAL A 503 10.09 11.38 -29.56
C VAL A 503 10.63 9.97 -29.79
N CYS A 504 11.11 9.29 -28.74
CA CYS A 504 11.58 7.91 -28.86
C CYS A 504 10.46 6.96 -29.32
N GLN A 505 9.23 7.15 -28.87
CA GLN A 505 8.08 6.35 -29.30
C GLN A 505 7.78 6.53 -30.80
N ASP A 506 7.89 7.75 -31.33
CA ASP A 506 7.74 8.02 -32.76
C ASP A 506 8.91 7.45 -33.59
N LEU A 507 10.14 7.55 -33.07
CA LEU A 507 11.30 6.93 -33.71
C LEU A 507 11.23 5.39 -33.73
N LYS A 508 10.54 4.77 -32.76
CA LYS A 508 10.26 3.31 -32.77
C LYS A 508 9.35 2.90 -33.92
N THR A 509 8.45 3.75 -34.40
CA THR A 509 7.61 3.42 -35.58
C THR A 509 8.27 3.87 -36.88
N THR A 510 9.18 4.85 -36.82
CA THR A 510 9.87 5.39 -38.00
C THR A 510 10.76 4.32 -38.68
N PRO A 511 10.69 4.19 -40.02
CA PRO A 511 11.62 3.36 -40.80
C PRO A 511 13.06 3.89 -40.71
N LYS A 512 14.06 3.00 -40.63
CA LYS A 512 15.48 3.36 -40.39
C LYS A 512 16.00 4.46 -41.33
N TRP A 513 15.64 4.40 -42.61
CA TRP A 513 16.09 5.35 -43.64
C TRP A 513 15.50 6.76 -43.48
N ASN A 514 14.39 6.91 -42.75
CA ASN A 514 13.73 8.19 -42.49
C ASN A 514 14.08 8.80 -41.14
N VAL A 515 14.82 8.10 -40.28
CA VAL A 515 15.09 8.53 -38.90
C VAL A 515 15.70 9.93 -38.86
N LEU A 516 16.76 10.20 -39.64
CA LEU A 516 17.42 11.51 -39.62
C LEU A 516 16.52 12.65 -40.12
N LYS A 517 15.70 12.38 -41.15
CA LYS A 517 14.74 13.35 -41.68
C LYS A 517 13.64 13.67 -40.66
N ASN A 518 13.10 12.64 -40.01
CA ASN A 518 12.07 12.81 -38.97
C ASN A 518 12.65 13.41 -37.68
N LEU A 519 13.93 13.13 -37.39
CA LEU A 519 14.62 13.71 -36.25
C LEU A 519 14.70 15.24 -36.35
N ALA A 520 15.08 15.73 -37.55
CA ALA A 520 15.20 17.17 -37.83
C ALA A 520 13.88 17.93 -37.69
N SER A 521 12.73 17.27 -37.80
CA SER A 521 11.44 17.93 -37.63
C SER A 521 11.00 18.03 -36.17
N PHE A 522 11.65 17.40 -35.18
CA PHE A 522 11.20 17.50 -33.77
C PHE A 522 11.64 18.82 -33.15
N PRO A 523 10.68 19.70 -32.78
CA PRO A 523 11.02 21.00 -32.21
C PRO A 523 11.40 20.91 -30.73
N PRO A 524 12.13 21.89 -30.20
CA PRO A 524 12.51 21.93 -28.79
C PRO A 524 11.30 22.17 -27.88
N GLY A 525 11.23 21.38 -26.81
CA GLY A 525 10.23 21.49 -25.75
C GLY A 525 8.84 20.90 -26.06
N LEU A 526 8.12 20.58 -24.98
CA LEU A 526 6.86 19.81 -25.04
C LEU A 526 5.70 20.51 -25.76
N ASN A 527 5.52 21.81 -25.56
CA ASN A 527 4.42 22.55 -26.22
C ASN A 527 4.62 22.63 -27.74
N SER A 528 5.85 22.90 -28.19
CA SER A 528 6.18 22.94 -29.61
C SER A 528 6.01 21.56 -30.24
N LEU A 529 6.36 20.50 -29.51
CA LEU A 529 6.16 19.12 -29.94
C LEU A 529 4.66 18.80 -30.11
N TYR A 530 3.82 19.15 -29.14
CA TYR A 530 2.37 18.97 -29.28
C TYR A 530 1.79 19.77 -30.46
N LYS A 531 2.24 21.01 -30.66
CA LYS A 531 1.81 21.82 -31.81
C LYS A 531 2.14 21.12 -33.13
N ARG A 532 3.39 20.67 -33.30
CA ARG A 532 3.78 19.87 -34.47
C ARG A 532 2.88 18.66 -34.66
N MET A 533 2.59 17.93 -33.58
CA MET A 533 1.75 16.71 -33.67
C MET A 533 0.33 17.04 -34.13
N ILE A 534 -0.23 18.17 -33.71
CA ILE A 534 -1.51 18.67 -34.23
C ILE A 534 -1.38 19.02 -35.72
N ASP A 535 -0.36 19.78 -36.11
CA ASP A 535 -0.14 20.17 -37.51
C ASP A 535 -0.03 18.92 -38.42
N GLN A 536 0.69 17.88 -37.98
CA GLN A 536 0.78 16.60 -38.70
C GLN A 536 -0.56 15.86 -38.83
N ILE A 537 -1.41 15.92 -37.80
CA ILE A 537 -2.75 15.34 -37.86
C ILE A 537 -3.61 16.14 -38.84
N SER A 538 -3.53 17.47 -38.80
CA SER A 538 -4.27 18.38 -39.68
C SER A 538 -3.90 18.23 -41.16
N GLU A 539 -2.66 17.86 -41.47
CA GLU A 539 -2.19 17.59 -42.84
C GLU A 539 -2.53 16.18 -43.35
N SER A 540 -3.06 15.29 -42.51
CA SER A 540 -3.39 13.91 -42.89
C SER A 540 -4.76 13.77 -43.57
N ASP A 541 -4.91 12.75 -44.42
CA ASP A 541 -6.20 12.41 -45.04
C ASP A 541 -7.28 12.05 -44.00
N SER A 542 -6.87 11.71 -42.77
CA SER A 542 -7.73 11.37 -41.64
C SER A 542 -7.90 12.52 -40.63
N ALA A 543 -7.54 13.76 -41.00
CA ALA A 543 -7.51 14.92 -40.12
C ALA A 543 -8.84 15.14 -39.39
N GLU A 544 -9.95 15.08 -40.13
CA GLU A 544 -11.28 15.34 -39.58
C GLU A 544 -11.69 14.29 -38.54
N ILE A 545 -11.46 13.01 -38.83
CA ILE A 545 -11.79 11.91 -37.93
C ILE A 545 -10.92 11.98 -36.68
N CYS A 546 -9.61 12.19 -36.84
CA CYS A 546 -8.67 12.32 -35.72
C CYS A 546 -9.02 13.51 -34.82
N ARG A 547 -9.39 14.65 -35.42
CA ARG A 547 -9.86 15.82 -34.67
C ARG A 547 -11.10 15.51 -33.86
N GLN A 548 -12.10 14.85 -34.45
CA GLN A 548 -13.31 14.47 -33.72
C GLN A 548 -13.04 13.48 -32.59
N VAL A 549 -12.13 12.54 -32.80
CA VAL A 549 -11.67 11.61 -31.75
C VAL A 549 -10.99 12.37 -30.61
N LEU A 550 -10.04 13.25 -30.91
CA LEU A 550 -9.34 14.06 -29.90
C LEU A 550 -10.29 15.00 -29.15
N ALA A 551 -11.17 15.71 -29.85
CA ALA A 551 -12.14 16.61 -29.26
C ALA A 551 -13.12 15.85 -28.35
N SER A 552 -13.69 14.75 -28.85
CA SER A 552 -14.66 13.93 -28.09
C SER A 552 -14.01 13.30 -26.86
N THR A 553 -12.81 12.74 -26.99
CA THR A 553 -12.07 12.19 -25.85
C THR A 553 -11.69 13.26 -24.83
N ALA A 554 -11.34 14.47 -25.28
CA ALA A 554 -10.99 15.60 -24.40
C ALA A 554 -12.19 16.09 -23.57
N VAL A 555 -13.39 16.19 -24.14
CA VAL A 555 -14.57 16.68 -23.40
C VAL A 555 -15.20 15.64 -22.48
N LEU A 556 -14.86 14.36 -22.64
CA LEU A 556 -15.36 13.30 -21.77
C LEU A 556 -14.74 13.37 -20.37
N TYR A 557 -15.58 13.16 -19.36
CA TYR A 557 -15.19 13.15 -17.95
C TYR A 557 -14.35 11.93 -17.56
N ARG A 558 -14.43 10.85 -18.34
CA ARG A 558 -13.72 9.59 -18.09
C ARG A 558 -13.22 8.97 -19.40
N PRO A 559 -12.18 8.13 -19.36
CA PRO A 559 -11.74 7.28 -20.43
C PRO A 559 -12.91 6.53 -21.06
N VAL A 560 -12.81 6.34 -22.35
CA VAL A 560 -13.92 5.84 -23.17
C VAL A 560 -13.47 4.56 -23.85
N THR A 561 -14.32 3.54 -23.81
CA THR A 561 -14.06 2.32 -24.58
C THR A 561 -14.20 2.59 -26.06
N ILE A 562 -13.49 1.86 -26.92
CA ILE A 562 -13.61 2.00 -28.38
C ILE A 562 -15.08 1.89 -28.79
N SER A 563 -15.81 0.92 -28.26
CA SER A 563 -17.24 0.72 -28.52
C SER A 563 -18.10 1.95 -28.20
N LYS A 564 -17.83 2.63 -27.07
CA LYS A 564 -18.55 3.86 -26.69
C LYS A 564 -18.11 5.03 -27.55
N LEU A 565 -16.82 5.12 -27.88
CA LEU A 565 -16.29 6.19 -28.71
C LEU A 565 -16.91 6.15 -30.11
N VAL A 566 -17.02 4.95 -30.69
CA VAL A 566 -17.70 4.71 -31.97
C VAL A 566 -19.15 5.18 -31.94
N ALA A 567 -19.88 4.87 -30.87
CA ALA A 567 -21.26 5.31 -30.71
C ALA A 567 -21.40 6.84 -30.55
N LEU A 568 -20.38 7.51 -30.02
CA LEU A 568 -20.40 8.94 -29.75
C LEU A 568 -19.86 9.80 -30.90
N VAL A 569 -18.97 9.28 -31.73
CA VAL A 569 -18.34 10.04 -32.83
C VAL A 569 -19.02 9.69 -34.14
N LYS A 570 -19.65 10.69 -34.78
CA LYS A 570 -20.44 10.50 -36.01
C LYS A 570 -19.64 9.83 -37.13
N GLN A 571 -18.39 10.23 -37.33
CA GLN A 571 -17.56 9.68 -38.40
C GLN A 571 -17.03 8.27 -38.13
N LEU A 572 -17.23 7.74 -36.92
CA LEU A 572 -16.92 6.36 -36.60
C LEU A 572 -18.14 5.44 -36.69
N GLU A 573 -19.35 5.97 -36.91
CA GLU A 573 -20.58 5.16 -36.98
C GLU A 573 -20.56 4.11 -38.09
N ASP A 574 -19.88 4.40 -39.21
CA ASP A 574 -19.76 3.46 -40.33
C ASP A 574 -18.69 2.37 -40.07
N LEU A 575 -17.93 2.47 -38.98
CA LEU A 575 -16.87 1.53 -38.58
C LEU A 575 -17.27 0.65 -37.38
N VAL A 576 -18.57 0.60 -37.04
CA VAL A 576 -19.09 -0.18 -35.89
C VAL A 576 -18.68 -1.65 -35.94
N ASP A 577 -18.63 -2.24 -37.13
CA ASP A 577 -18.26 -3.65 -37.33
C ASP A 577 -16.76 -3.88 -37.53
N ASN A 578 -15.95 -2.82 -37.59
CA ASN A 578 -14.51 -2.88 -37.81
C ASN A 578 -13.75 -2.05 -36.75
N LEU A 579 -13.73 -2.57 -35.52
CA LEU A 579 -13.01 -1.96 -34.41
C LEU A 579 -11.50 -1.87 -34.66
N GLU A 580 -10.93 -2.67 -35.56
CA GLU A 580 -9.50 -2.63 -35.88
C GLU A 580 -9.13 -1.33 -36.61
N SER A 581 -9.95 -0.89 -37.58
CA SER A 581 -9.74 0.41 -38.22
C SER A 581 -9.90 1.58 -37.24
N VAL A 582 -10.74 1.44 -36.21
CA VAL A 582 -10.83 2.46 -35.15
C VAL A 582 -9.56 2.47 -34.29
N ARG A 583 -8.93 1.32 -34.03
CA ARG A 583 -7.61 1.25 -33.38
C ARG A 583 -6.53 1.90 -34.21
N GLU A 584 -6.58 1.75 -35.55
CA GLU A 584 -5.66 2.42 -36.47
C GLU A 584 -5.80 3.95 -36.38
N ILE A 585 -7.03 4.47 -36.40
CA ILE A 585 -7.33 5.91 -36.25
C ILE A 585 -6.85 6.44 -34.89
N ILE A 586 -7.11 5.71 -33.80
CA ILE A 586 -6.59 6.06 -32.48
C ILE A 586 -5.05 6.01 -32.49
N GLY A 587 -4.46 5.08 -33.25
CA GLY A 587 -3.03 4.97 -33.50
C GLY A 587 -2.43 6.18 -34.21
N LEU A 588 -3.18 6.87 -35.07
CA LEU A 588 -2.77 8.15 -35.66
C LEU A 588 -2.71 9.26 -34.61
N CYS A 589 -3.54 9.17 -33.57
CA CYS A 589 -3.57 10.09 -32.43
C CYS A 589 -2.60 9.68 -31.29
N ARG A 590 -1.71 8.70 -31.50
CA ARG A 590 -0.89 8.06 -30.43
C ARG A 590 -0.06 9.03 -29.59
N SER A 591 0.27 10.19 -30.15
CA SER A 591 0.99 11.25 -29.45
C SER A 591 0.20 11.91 -28.30
N PHE A 592 -1.13 11.83 -28.37
CA PHE A 592 -2.06 12.36 -27.37
C PHE A 592 -2.80 11.25 -26.64
N LEU A 593 -3.12 10.16 -27.33
CA LEU A 593 -3.95 9.06 -26.83
C LEU A 593 -3.17 7.75 -26.74
N THR A 594 -3.49 6.94 -25.74
CA THR A 594 -3.02 5.57 -25.60
C THR A 594 -4.20 4.63 -25.42
N LEU A 595 -4.04 3.39 -25.86
CA LEU A 595 -5.07 2.37 -25.80
C LEU A 595 -4.66 1.27 -24.82
N GLN A 596 -5.53 0.94 -23.88
CA GLN A 596 -5.33 -0.15 -22.92
C GLN A 596 -6.66 -0.88 -22.71
N GLU A 597 -6.69 -2.20 -22.91
CA GLU A 597 -7.90 -3.03 -22.73
C GLU A 597 -9.14 -2.40 -23.39
N ASP A 598 -8.98 -1.97 -24.65
CA ASP A 598 -10.01 -1.32 -25.47
C ASP A 598 -10.54 0.01 -24.91
N THR A 599 -9.85 0.57 -23.92
CA THR A 599 -10.15 1.87 -23.33
C THR A 599 -9.11 2.90 -23.77
N VAL A 600 -9.60 4.04 -24.24
CA VAL A 600 -8.79 5.15 -24.75
C VAL A 600 -8.51 6.14 -23.61
N TYR A 601 -7.24 6.42 -23.38
CA TYR A 601 -6.73 7.34 -22.37
C TYR A 601 -5.90 8.44 -23.03
N PHE A 602 -5.81 9.59 -22.37
CA PHE A 602 -4.73 10.53 -22.69
C PHE A 602 -3.39 10.00 -22.18
N VAL A 603 -2.33 10.18 -22.96
CA VAL A 603 -0.95 9.81 -22.55
C VAL A 603 -0.53 10.57 -21.29
N HIS A 604 -0.96 11.83 -21.15
CA HIS A 604 -0.73 12.66 -19.98
C HIS A 604 -1.73 13.81 -19.91
N GLN A 605 -2.06 14.29 -18.69
CA GLN A 605 -2.99 15.42 -18.50
C GLN A 605 -2.54 16.69 -19.24
N SER A 606 -1.23 16.95 -19.31
CA SER A 606 -0.68 18.08 -20.10
C SER A 606 -1.05 18.07 -21.57
N ALA A 607 -1.30 16.89 -22.15
CA ALA A 607 -1.76 16.77 -23.53
C ALA A 607 -3.19 17.31 -23.65
N LYS A 608 -4.08 16.92 -22.72
CA LYS A 608 -5.45 17.44 -22.61
C LYS A 608 -5.44 18.96 -22.36
N ASP A 609 -4.63 19.44 -21.42
CA ASP A 609 -4.51 20.87 -21.12
C ASP A 609 -4.03 21.68 -22.34
N PHE A 610 -3.11 21.13 -23.13
CA PHE A 610 -2.65 21.76 -24.37
C PHE A 610 -3.78 21.92 -25.38
N LEU A 611 -4.64 20.90 -25.55
CA LEU A 611 -5.79 20.98 -26.47
C LEU A 611 -6.76 22.10 -26.07
N PHE A 612 -7.03 22.27 -24.77
CA PHE A 612 -7.92 23.34 -24.29
C PHE A 612 -7.27 24.73 -24.26
N ALA A 613 -5.99 24.82 -23.92
CA ALA A 613 -5.34 26.12 -23.69
C ALA A 613 -4.67 26.71 -24.94
N LYS A 614 -4.14 25.87 -25.84
CA LYS A 614 -3.25 26.30 -26.94
C LYS A 614 -3.69 25.86 -28.32
N ALA A 615 -4.34 24.69 -28.44
CA ALA A 615 -4.87 24.18 -29.71
C ALA A 615 -6.42 24.23 -29.75
N SER A 616 -7.04 25.10 -28.95
CA SER A 616 -8.50 25.15 -28.85
C SER A 616 -9.15 25.52 -30.19
N VAL A 617 -8.52 26.37 -30.99
CA VAL A 617 -9.07 26.79 -32.28
C VAL A 617 -8.99 25.64 -33.30
N ASP A 618 -7.91 24.88 -33.26
CA ASP A 618 -7.67 23.77 -34.20
C ASP A 618 -8.60 22.57 -33.90
N ILE A 619 -8.82 22.29 -32.62
CA ILE A 619 -9.59 21.13 -32.14
C ILE A 619 -11.07 21.44 -31.93
N PHE A 620 -11.38 22.64 -31.42
CA PHE A 620 -12.72 23.09 -31.09
C PHE A 620 -13.08 24.37 -31.88
N PRO A 621 -13.22 24.30 -33.22
CA PRO A 621 -13.45 25.49 -34.05
C PRO A 621 -14.70 26.28 -33.67
N ASN A 622 -15.75 25.62 -33.17
CA ASN A 622 -16.97 26.27 -32.67
C ASN A 622 -17.12 26.19 -31.13
N GLY A 623 -16.02 25.94 -30.41
CA GLY A 623 -16.01 25.78 -28.96
C GLY A 623 -16.25 24.34 -28.48
N ALA A 624 -15.87 24.06 -27.23
CA ALA A 624 -16.02 22.74 -26.62
C ALA A 624 -17.50 22.40 -26.34
N GLU A 625 -18.34 23.41 -26.22
CA GLU A 625 -19.78 23.30 -25.97
C GLU A 625 -20.52 22.54 -27.08
N GLU A 626 -20.08 22.70 -28.34
CA GLU A 626 -20.65 21.95 -29.47
C GLU A 626 -20.46 20.45 -29.27
N PHE A 627 -19.25 20.02 -28.93
CA PHE A 627 -18.96 18.61 -28.68
C PHE A 627 -19.71 18.07 -27.46
N HIS A 628 -19.86 18.86 -26.39
CA HIS A 628 -20.74 18.50 -25.28
C HIS A 628 -22.19 18.28 -25.73
N GLN A 629 -22.73 19.15 -26.59
CA GLN A 629 -24.09 19.03 -27.12
C GLN A 629 -24.26 17.80 -28.03
N VAL A 630 -23.27 17.51 -28.89
CA VAL A 630 -23.27 16.34 -29.77
C VAL A 630 -23.26 15.05 -28.96
N ILE A 631 -22.37 14.95 -27.97
CA ILE A 631 -22.27 13.78 -27.08
C ILE A 631 -23.57 13.60 -26.31
N PHE A 632 -24.16 14.68 -25.77
CA PHE A 632 -25.42 14.63 -25.06
C PHE A 632 -26.56 14.11 -25.95
N SER A 633 -26.70 14.67 -27.15
CA SER A 633 -27.76 14.30 -28.10
C SER A 633 -27.65 12.85 -28.56
N LYS A 634 -26.44 12.38 -28.88
CA LYS A 634 -26.20 10.97 -29.24
C LYS A 634 -26.45 10.03 -28.07
N SER A 635 -25.98 10.38 -26.87
CA SER A 635 -26.24 9.60 -25.66
C SER A 635 -27.74 9.47 -25.41
N LEU A 636 -28.50 10.55 -25.57
CA LEU A 636 -29.95 10.54 -25.45
C LEU A 636 -30.64 9.69 -26.52
N ALA A 637 -30.19 9.76 -27.78
CA ALA A 637 -30.72 8.94 -28.87
C ALA A 637 -30.52 7.44 -28.58
N ILE A 638 -29.32 7.05 -28.15
CA ILE A 638 -28.99 5.68 -27.74
C ILE A 638 -29.86 5.24 -26.56
N LEU A 639 -29.96 6.07 -25.51
CA LEU A 639 -30.82 5.76 -24.37
C LEU A 639 -32.28 5.57 -24.80
N THR A 640 -32.77 6.38 -25.73
CA THR A 640 -34.15 6.31 -26.24
C THR A 640 -34.40 5.07 -27.10
N SER A 641 -33.42 4.64 -27.90
CA SER A 641 -33.56 3.45 -28.76
C SER A 641 -33.35 2.13 -28.00
N THR A 642 -32.56 2.14 -26.93
CA THR A 642 -32.18 0.91 -26.20
C THR A 642 -33.05 0.68 -24.96
N LEU A 643 -33.57 1.73 -24.33
CA LEU A 643 -34.45 1.59 -23.17
C LEU A 643 -35.90 1.40 -23.62
N HIS A 644 -36.42 0.19 -23.43
CA HIS A 644 -37.85 -0.08 -23.60
C HIS A 644 -38.66 0.57 -22.48
N ARG A 645 -39.85 1.11 -22.81
CA ARG A 645 -40.82 1.51 -21.78
C ARG A 645 -41.16 0.29 -20.92
N ASN A 646 -41.11 0.45 -19.59
CA ASN A 646 -41.65 -0.55 -18.67
C ASN A 646 -43.14 -0.78 -18.98
N MET A 647 -43.65 -1.97 -18.67
CA MET A 647 -44.99 -2.54 -18.81
C MET A 647 -46.17 -1.61 -18.45
N TYR A 648 -45.93 -0.46 -17.82
CA TYR A 648 -46.93 0.52 -17.40
C TYR A 648 -47.05 1.77 -18.30
N CYS A 649 -46.34 1.85 -19.43
CA CYS A 649 -46.36 3.04 -20.32
C CYS A 649 -46.07 4.39 -19.60
N ALA A 650 -45.47 4.35 -18.41
CA ALA A 650 -44.99 5.53 -17.72
C ALA A 650 -43.54 5.81 -18.15
N ILE A 651 -43.31 6.95 -18.80
CA ILE A 651 -41.97 7.50 -18.96
C ILE A 651 -41.38 7.62 -17.54
N ALA A 652 -40.20 7.04 -17.32
CA ALA A 652 -39.50 7.13 -16.03
C ALA A 652 -39.42 8.60 -15.58
N GLN A 653 -40.21 8.95 -14.55
CA GLN A 653 -40.31 10.32 -14.02
C GLN A 653 -38.99 10.81 -13.37
N SER A 654 -37.93 9.99 -13.31
CA SER A 654 -36.62 10.44 -12.84
C SER A 654 -35.81 11.19 -13.90
N VAL A 655 -35.91 10.83 -15.19
CA VAL A 655 -35.09 11.44 -16.26
C VAL A 655 -35.64 12.83 -16.67
N CYS A 656 -36.94 13.06 -16.54
CA CYS A 656 -37.55 14.36 -16.84
C CYS A 656 -37.23 15.46 -15.82
N LYS A 657 -36.83 15.11 -14.58
CA LYS A 657 -36.47 16.13 -13.57
C LYS A 657 -35.08 16.73 -13.82
N ASP A 658 -34.12 15.94 -14.28
CA ASP A 658 -32.78 16.45 -14.61
C ASP A 658 -32.76 17.25 -15.93
N MET A 659 -33.63 16.90 -16.89
CA MET A 659 -33.77 17.69 -18.13
C MET A 659 -34.44 19.06 -17.92
N ALA A 660 -35.30 19.21 -16.91
CA ALA A 660 -35.89 20.50 -16.57
C ALA A 660 -34.90 21.45 -15.86
N ALA A 661 -33.88 20.92 -15.19
CA ALA A 661 -32.85 21.71 -14.52
C ALA A 661 -31.94 22.44 -15.53
N VAL A 662 -31.59 21.81 -16.66
CA VAL A 662 -30.72 22.41 -17.68
C VAL A 662 -31.42 23.56 -18.43
N ARG A 663 -32.76 23.56 -18.53
CA ARG A 663 -33.51 24.66 -19.15
C ARG A 663 -33.64 25.93 -18.29
N LYS A 664 -33.33 25.85 -16.98
CA LYS A 664 -33.41 27.00 -16.06
C LYS A 664 -32.08 27.73 -15.84
N GLN A 665 -31.00 27.28 -16.47
CA GLN A 665 -29.67 27.92 -16.43
C GLN A 665 -29.37 28.77 -17.68
N ARG A 666 -30.41 29.12 -18.45
CA ARG A 666 -30.45 30.25 -19.38
C ARG A 666 -31.47 31.27 -18.89
N ALA A 667 -31.10 31.98 -17.83
CA ALA A 667 -31.64 33.27 -17.41
C ALA A 667 -30.54 34.01 -16.66
#